data_AF-A0A8T5EK98-F1
#
_entry.id   AF-A0A8T5EK98-F1
#
_cell.length_a   1.000
_cell.length_b   1.000
_cell.length_c   1.000
_cell.angle_alpha   90.00
_cell.angle_beta   90.00
_cell.angle_gamma   90.00
#
_symmetry.space_group_name_H-M   'P 1'
#
loop_
_entity.id
_entity.type
_entity.pdbx_description
1 polymer ?
#
loop_
_entity_poly.entity_id
_entity_poly.type
_entity_poly.pdbx_seq_one_letter_code
_entity_poly.pdbx_strand_id
1 'polypeptide(L)'
;MRKSIPFLLVTILLMQSILSLTVDNAEATSGRGGSSDDFSVSEIEVNSSEANHWIQPDGSVVVYIAKGDMVDISVEVKRGGNALQGSTAKVTVEMVHPIGFVMNSTSWQTVPMLGGQSYTDTFNWEAFVAHSYLDVATNELSGGVIIRASVYNSADDRNDNDILEYTLPVALSQDKMDAEGDPRDQALPTASIPTFYGGEYPLDGSDANGIGIWQADNSASAVGTANWRHANSGSDYPSASRSRLVFAFRGADSNCGNGASLDGGLSQQYIQWMCKMQLNSAGLVSAQMHVQTWGQMGAGDFVALELWRGNGAPASTISHNFVEDAPGTTAGAWSNISWDPTEELGGHSWSYGILFQSDGSGASSGMHVDDFVMFGIEKVSEYTLSISCDNPSGGYTTPPNTIVPMFCSIQNNGYMSAQVRIESNVSNASWMNPSLPMIRIDSQHPTQHGTSVILPAIPAGNTSEMWINLSIPAGADVQQQVWQIWWADAGGTQLGEMGRISADIAITEQYGVHLSSTAPLLAASLAPGSSTDIPFKLQNAGNREAGYTVTSNFQGDDWVSFVTDLNHSIVQMPMPLARGEQIELLLNVTAPSTATPGEIPFSLRAVCPSCGQALFGNDVISKKIDVPVLREFTMTAEELEIEAAANGNSRVVYIDLLNLGNDDEVYSLELVQSNWKLEAYLSAAETPMLDAWDGETSIALNLPMPVGLAPGLYTARITATSVDDPMAKEQITINIDVTDTAAVWVSDEDADQSYIPGDVAQSMRFEVRNNGNEADRFNMSMDIPEGMDASFGLLVEGETTPLLEPGESYNVTVTFTFADGTNGQLILKVIATSVNDDSVSSYGKCTYRVGSQNWIRIISTESTIIDEAGEYEITVRVRNQYTEGQSVTMSMDQQGTNRWYSSSIKSSDRDFWLELEGEREVTIVFEVQSSILLTLDEEFINTEVTIWAVSNSVEDAASLQLPVTLKRTSDSNDVVSSSDSDSFDWVGISTWVVGTALIIALLGALLMVLNGTEEEEEQNWAEDGYEDNLTATYGAVAAAPTIGAPEVQMPAPDVIESPQIAAPPEVVSGPPVPAAGLPDGWTMEQWGHYGQQWLDNQQ
;
A
#
# COMPACT_ATOMS: atom_id res chain seq x y z
N MET A 1 -27.15 82.80 8.42
CA MET A 1 -28.58 82.42 8.51
C MET A 1 -28.82 81.71 9.84
N ARG A 2 -29.88 82.02 10.62
CA ARG A 2 -30.08 81.42 11.97
C ARG A 2 -31.54 81.47 12.51
N LYS A 3 -32.55 81.47 11.63
CA LYS A 3 -33.99 81.56 12.02
C LYS A 3 -34.96 80.61 11.28
N SER A 4 -34.48 79.73 10.40
CA SER A 4 -35.32 78.84 9.57
C SER A 4 -35.62 77.47 10.19
N ILE A 5 -34.72 76.95 11.04
CA ILE A 5 -34.80 75.59 11.61
C ILE A 5 -36.12 75.28 12.36
N PRO A 6 -36.65 76.13 13.27
CA PRO A 6 -37.86 75.77 14.02
C PRO A 6 -39.13 75.72 13.15
N PHE A 7 -39.18 76.46 12.04
CA PHE A 7 -40.30 76.38 11.10
C PHE A 7 -40.27 75.08 10.28
N LEU A 8 -39.07 74.62 9.89
CA LEU A 8 -38.92 73.35 9.17
C LEU A 8 -39.38 72.16 10.03
N LEU A 9 -38.99 72.15 11.31
CA LEU A 9 -39.39 71.11 12.26
C LEU A 9 -40.91 71.06 12.49
N VAL A 10 -41.56 72.22 12.63
CA VAL A 10 -43.02 72.30 12.79
C VAL A 10 -43.77 71.89 11.51
N THR A 11 -43.24 72.22 10.32
CA THR A 11 -43.85 71.77 9.06
C THR A 11 -43.68 70.27 8.82
N ILE A 12 -42.55 69.67 9.20
CA ILE A 12 -42.33 68.22 9.12
C ILE A 12 -43.26 67.47 10.11
N LEU A 13 -43.42 67.95 11.35
CA LEU A 13 -44.35 67.36 12.32
C LEU A 13 -45.82 67.51 11.89
N LEU A 14 -46.18 68.61 11.21
CA LEU A 14 -47.51 68.76 10.61
C LEU A 14 -47.71 67.83 9.40
N MET A 15 -46.69 67.60 8.57
CA MET A 15 -46.78 66.61 7.49
C MET A 15 -46.89 65.18 8.02
N GLN A 16 -46.13 64.81 9.07
CA GLN A 16 -46.26 63.49 9.70
C GLN A 16 -47.64 63.28 10.34
N SER A 17 -48.20 64.30 11.00
CA SER A 17 -49.55 64.19 11.60
C SER A 17 -50.70 64.24 10.58
N ILE A 18 -50.49 64.76 9.37
CA ILE A 18 -51.43 64.64 8.25
C ILE A 18 -51.32 63.26 7.57
N LEU A 19 -50.10 62.74 7.37
CA LEU A 19 -49.88 61.38 6.86
C LEU A 19 -50.36 60.28 7.83
N SER A 20 -50.49 60.60 9.12
CA SER A 20 -51.04 59.69 10.15
C SER A 20 -52.58 59.59 10.13
N LEU A 21 -53.26 60.24 9.18
CA LEU A 21 -54.74 60.20 9.03
C LEU A 21 -55.21 59.40 7.81
N THR A 22 -54.32 58.70 7.12
CA THR A 22 -54.65 57.73 6.05
C THR A 22 -53.99 56.38 6.29
N VAL A 23 -54.15 55.86 7.51
CA VAL A 23 -54.05 54.42 7.79
C VAL A 23 -55.43 53.98 8.28
N ASP A 24 -56.14 53.25 7.44
CA ASP A 24 -57.42 52.64 7.82
C ASP A 24 -57.10 51.47 8.77
N ASN A 25 -57.48 51.59 10.03
CA ASN A 25 -57.27 50.52 11.01
C ASN A 25 -58.08 49.28 10.59
N ALA A 26 -57.43 48.12 10.55
CA ALA A 26 -58.12 46.84 10.68
C ALA A 26 -58.88 46.78 12.03
N GLU A 27 -59.86 45.88 12.12
CA GLU A 27 -60.76 45.71 13.28
C GLU A 27 -61.76 46.87 13.53
N ALA A 28 -62.52 47.24 12.50
CA ALA A 28 -63.83 47.87 12.64
C ALA A 28 -64.94 46.98 12.05
N THR A 29 -65.21 45.84 12.69
CA THR A 29 -66.27 44.89 12.29
C THR A 29 -67.66 45.53 12.35
N SER A 30 -68.53 45.14 11.41
CA SER A 30 -69.90 45.63 11.17
C SER A 30 -69.99 47.07 10.64
N GLY A 31 -70.15 47.21 9.31
CA GLY A 31 -70.42 48.51 8.68
C GLY A 31 -70.13 48.66 7.18
N ARG A 32 -69.37 47.73 6.57
CA ARG A 32 -69.18 47.68 5.09
C ARG A 32 -70.27 46.84 4.41
N GLY A 33 -70.30 46.87 3.08
CA GLY A 33 -71.36 46.26 2.28
C GLY A 33 -71.51 44.76 2.52
N GLY A 34 -72.67 44.20 2.18
CA GLY A 34 -72.78 42.77 1.90
C GLY A 34 -72.73 42.54 0.39
N SER A 35 -73.33 41.43 -0.07
CA SER A 35 -73.38 40.98 -1.47
C SER A 35 -74.18 41.87 -2.46
N SER A 36 -74.09 43.19 -2.33
CA SER A 36 -74.59 44.21 -3.25
C SER A 36 -73.49 44.92 -4.04
N ASP A 37 -72.23 44.76 -3.61
CA ASP A 37 -71.10 45.63 -3.99
C ASP A 37 -69.89 44.86 -4.58
N ASP A 38 -70.10 43.60 -4.93
CA ASP A 38 -69.25 42.64 -5.69
C ASP A 38 -68.82 43.23 -7.05
N PHE A 39 -67.52 43.35 -7.33
CA PHE A 39 -66.93 43.79 -8.61
C PHE A 39 -66.13 42.65 -9.25
N SER A 40 -66.54 42.21 -10.44
CA SER A 40 -65.88 41.14 -11.20
C SER A 40 -65.27 41.64 -12.51
N VAL A 41 -64.14 41.07 -12.94
CA VAL A 41 -63.81 41.09 -14.37
C VAL A 41 -64.68 40.03 -15.06
N SER A 42 -65.46 40.42 -16.06
CA SER A 42 -66.39 39.52 -16.76
C SER A 42 -65.88 39.02 -18.11
N GLU A 43 -65.09 39.81 -18.82
CA GLU A 43 -64.59 39.46 -20.16
C GLU A 43 -63.27 40.17 -20.46
N ILE A 44 -62.37 39.48 -21.17
CA ILE A 44 -61.18 40.04 -21.83
C ILE A 44 -61.35 39.76 -23.32
N GLU A 45 -61.43 40.80 -24.14
CA GLU A 45 -61.55 40.70 -25.60
C GLU A 45 -60.25 41.18 -26.25
N VAL A 46 -59.72 40.40 -27.20
CA VAL A 46 -58.47 40.72 -27.91
C VAL A 46 -58.81 40.99 -29.37
N ASN A 47 -58.66 42.25 -29.79
CA ASN A 47 -58.90 42.69 -31.17
C ASN A 47 -57.60 43.17 -31.83
N SER A 48 -57.35 42.75 -33.07
CA SER A 48 -56.31 43.31 -33.93
C SER A 48 -56.72 43.12 -35.39
N SER A 49 -56.23 43.98 -36.30
CA SER A 49 -56.42 43.77 -37.75
C SER A 49 -55.60 42.61 -38.30
N GLU A 50 -54.53 42.22 -37.60
CA GLU A 50 -53.62 41.13 -37.99
C GLU A 50 -53.76 39.88 -37.10
N ALA A 51 -54.84 39.80 -36.30
CA ALA A 51 -55.18 38.61 -35.53
C ALA A 51 -55.52 37.44 -36.45
N ASN A 52 -54.79 36.34 -36.31
CA ASN A 52 -54.97 35.11 -37.08
C ASN A 52 -55.55 33.99 -36.20
N HIS A 53 -56.05 32.94 -36.83
CA HIS A 53 -56.83 31.87 -36.18
C HIS A 53 -56.20 30.50 -36.42
N TRP A 54 -55.62 29.90 -35.38
CA TRP A 54 -55.17 28.51 -35.41
C TRP A 54 -56.34 27.57 -35.11
N ILE A 55 -56.57 26.57 -35.95
CA ILE A 55 -57.56 25.52 -35.71
C ILE A 55 -56.86 24.36 -34.99
N GLN A 56 -57.26 24.10 -33.76
CA GLN A 56 -56.69 23.04 -32.92
C GLN A 56 -57.19 21.65 -33.35
N PRO A 57 -56.49 20.56 -32.97
CA PRO A 57 -56.86 19.19 -33.35
C PRO A 57 -58.24 18.74 -32.83
N ASP A 58 -58.78 19.37 -31.79
CA ASP A 58 -60.12 19.13 -31.25
C ASP A 58 -61.24 19.92 -31.97
N GLY A 59 -60.87 20.83 -32.88
CA GLY A 59 -61.77 21.74 -33.58
C GLY A 59 -62.07 23.04 -32.85
N SER A 60 -61.41 23.33 -31.72
CA SER A 60 -61.39 24.67 -31.13
C SER A 60 -60.51 25.63 -31.96
N VAL A 61 -60.65 26.94 -31.70
CA VAL A 61 -59.90 27.98 -32.42
C VAL A 61 -59.17 28.84 -31.41
N VAL A 62 -57.86 29.01 -31.60
CA VAL A 62 -57.00 29.90 -30.81
C VAL A 62 -56.60 31.10 -31.65
N VAL A 63 -56.75 32.30 -31.09
CA VAL A 63 -56.27 33.55 -31.71
C VAL A 63 -54.78 33.70 -31.45
N TYR A 64 -54.00 34.02 -32.47
CA TYR A 64 -52.59 34.39 -32.35
C TYR A 64 -52.27 35.66 -33.15
N ILE A 65 -51.11 36.24 -32.85
CA ILE A 65 -50.52 37.41 -33.49
C ILE A 65 -49.02 37.18 -33.69
N ALA A 66 -48.32 38.08 -34.39
CA ALA A 66 -46.86 38.06 -34.50
C ALA A 66 -46.19 39.20 -33.72
N LYS A 67 -44.88 39.03 -33.48
CA LYS A 67 -44.04 40.04 -32.83
C LYS A 67 -43.98 41.34 -33.65
N GLY A 68 -44.38 42.44 -33.01
CA GLY A 68 -44.52 43.77 -33.62
C GLY A 68 -45.95 44.15 -34.00
N ASP A 69 -46.92 43.23 -33.88
CA ASP A 69 -48.33 43.56 -34.11
C ASP A 69 -48.88 44.46 -32.98
N MET A 70 -49.79 45.37 -33.37
CA MET A 70 -50.56 46.19 -32.44
C MET A 70 -51.87 45.50 -32.09
N VAL A 71 -52.23 45.53 -30.81
CA VAL A 71 -53.38 44.82 -30.24
C VAL A 71 -54.22 45.78 -29.40
N ASP A 72 -55.52 45.86 -29.68
CA ASP A 72 -56.51 46.54 -28.85
C ASP A 72 -57.10 45.51 -27.87
N ILE A 73 -56.76 45.65 -26.59
CA ILE A 73 -57.23 44.73 -25.55
C ILE A 73 -58.32 45.44 -24.74
N SER A 74 -59.51 44.85 -24.76
CA SER A 74 -60.67 45.35 -24.04
C SER A 74 -60.96 44.50 -22.80
N VAL A 75 -61.40 45.14 -21.73
CA VAL A 75 -61.73 44.49 -20.46
C VAL A 75 -63.09 44.98 -20.00
N GLU A 76 -64.07 44.09 -19.89
CA GLU A 76 -65.34 44.36 -19.20
C GLU A 76 -65.18 44.11 -17.70
N VAL A 77 -65.46 45.14 -16.90
CA VAL A 77 -65.65 45.03 -15.46
C VAL A 77 -67.11 45.25 -15.12
N LYS A 78 -67.63 44.46 -14.19
CA LYS A 78 -69.05 44.41 -13.85
C LYS A 78 -69.25 44.52 -12.35
N ARG A 79 -70.21 45.34 -11.92
CA ARG A 79 -70.65 45.39 -10.52
C ARG A 79 -71.89 44.52 -10.38
N GLY A 80 -71.82 43.51 -9.54
CA GLY A 80 -72.94 42.68 -9.14
C GLY A 80 -73.97 43.42 -8.29
N GLY A 81 -74.88 42.67 -7.68
CA GLY A 81 -75.83 43.21 -6.70
C GLY A 81 -76.88 44.17 -7.25
N ASN A 82 -77.48 44.95 -6.35
CA ASN A 82 -78.59 45.89 -6.62
C ASN A 82 -78.31 47.30 -6.07
N ALA A 83 -77.04 47.69 -5.93
CA ALA A 83 -76.64 48.95 -5.30
C ALA A 83 -77.12 50.19 -6.07
N LEU A 84 -77.91 51.05 -5.41
CA LEU A 84 -78.48 52.27 -6.01
C LEU A 84 -77.57 53.51 -5.90
N GLN A 85 -76.34 53.36 -5.42
CA GLN A 85 -75.33 54.42 -5.32
C GLN A 85 -74.11 54.03 -6.15
N GLY A 86 -73.65 54.93 -7.03
CA GLY A 86 -72.49 54.70 -7.89
C GLY A 86 -71.19 54.54 -7.08
N SER A 87 -70.36 53.57 -7.47
CA SER A 87 -69.02 53.32 -6.92
C SER A 87 -68.03 53.09 -8.05
N THR A 88 -66.77 53.46 -7.85
CA THR A 88 -65.68 53.34 -8.82
C THR A 88 -64.68 52.27 -8.36
N ALA A 89 -64.28 51.35 -9.22
CA ALA A 89 -63.21 50.41 -8.94
C ALA A 89 -61.93 50.76 -9.71
N LYS A 90 -60.76 50.35 -9.19
CA LYS A 90 -59.51 50.35 -9.95
C LYS A 90 -59.49 49.11 -10.83
N VAL A 91 -59.26 49.29 -12.13
CA VAL A 91 -58.93 48.19 -13.05
C VAL A 91 -57.43 48.25 -13.31
N THR A 92 -56.74 47.12 -13.23
CA THR A 92 -55.31 46.97 -13.54
C THR A 92 -55.15 45.81 -14.50
N VAL A 93 -54.51 46.03 -15.64
CA VAL A 93 -54.23 44.97 -16.61
C VAL A 93 -52.74 44.82 -16.81
N GLU A 94 -52.27 43.59 -16.74
CA GLU A 94 -50.86 43.23 -16.72
C GLU A 94 -50.55 42.22 -17.82
N MET A 95 -49.49 42.49 -18.57
CA MET A 95 -48.89 41.55 -19.50
C MET A 95 -47.92 40.68 -18.71
N VAL A 96 -48.36 39.49 -18.33
CA VAL A 96 -47.57 38.56 -17.53
C VAL A 96 -46.89 37.58 -18.49
N HIS A 97 -45.57 37.49 -18.44
CA HIS A 97 -44.83 36.47 -19.16
C HIS A 97 -45.10 35.10 -18.49
N PRO A 98 -45.16 33.96 -19.21
CA PRO A 98 -45.38 32.64 -18.60
C PRO A 98 -44.42 32.22 -17.48
N ILE A 99 -43.24 32.85 -17.40
CA ILE A 99 -42.28 32.70 -16.26
C ILE A 99 -42.83 33.33 -14.96
N GLY A 100 -43.86 34.19 -15.03
CA GLY A 100 -44.58 34.77 -13.90
C GLY A 100 -44.26 36.24 -13.60
N PHE A 101 -43.36 36.90 -14.35
CA PHE A 101 -43.05 38.32 -14.17
C PHE A 101 -43.92 39.23 -15.06
N VAL A 102 -44.16 40.46 -14.60
CA VAL A 102 -44.96 41.46 -15.32
C VAL A 102 -44.08 42.26 -16.28
N MET A 103 -44.39 42.19 -17.57
CA MET A 103 -43.68 42.88 -18.66
C MET A 103 -44.22 44.29 -18.92
N ASN A 104 -45.51 44.49 -18.70
CA ASN A 104 -46.20 45.77 -18.84
C ASN A 104 -47.41 45.78 -17.88
N SER A 105 -47.71 46.92 -17.27
CA SER A 105 -48.86 47.08 -16.35
C SER A 105 -49.49 48.45 -16.57
N THR A 106 -50.80 48.48 -16.79
CA THR A 106 -51.60 49.70 -16.94
C THR A 106 -52.76 49.67 -15.95
N SER A 107 -53.26 50.83 -15.53
CA SER A 107 -54.45 50.88 -14.69
C SER A 107 -55.26 52.16 -14.84
N TRP A 108 -56.58 52.02 -14.68
CA TRP A 108 -57.55 53.10 -14.78
C TRP A 108 -58.59 53.00 -13.64
N GLN A 109 -59.59 53.88 -13.69
CA GLN A 109 -60.76 53.84 -12.80
C GLN A 109 -62.00 53.61 -13.66
N THR A 110 -62.92 52.78 -13.20
CA THR A 110 -64.26 52.70 -13.83
C THR A 110 -65.00 54.03 -13.64
N VAL A 111 -66.00 54.30 -14.48
CA VAL A 111 -67.02 55.29 -14.13
C VAL A 111 -67.78 54.84 -12.85
N PRO A 112 -68.51 55.74 -12.15
CA PRO A 112 -69.31 55.35 -10.98
C PRO A 112 -70.48 54.43 -11.38
N MET A 113 -70.29 53.12 -11.24
CA MET A 113 -71.24 52.07 -11.63
C MET A 113 -72.27 51.79 -10.54
N LEU A 114 -73.53 51.61 -10.92
CA LEU A 114 -74.59 51.05 -10.09
C LEU A 114 -74.53 49.51 -10.11
N GLY A 115 -75.18 48.86 -9.14
CA GLY A 115 -75.29 47.39 -9.15
C GLY A 115 -76.04 46.88 -10.38
N GLY A 116 -75.49 45.86 -11.03
CA GLY A 116 -75.96 45.30 -12.30
C GLY A 116 -75.44 46.02 -13.55
N GLN A 117 -74.60 47.06 -13.43
CA GLN A 117 -73.93 47.69 -14.57
C GLN A 117 -72.56 47.07 -14.85
N SER A 118 -72.16 47.09 -16.12
CA SER A 118 -70.77 46.90 -16.55
C SER A 118 -70.17 48.18 -17.14
N TYR A 119 -68.84 48.21 -17.20
CA TYR A 119 -68.02 49.23 -17.81
C TYR A 119 -66.88 48.54 -18.56
N THR A 120 -66.75 48.87 -19.84
CA THR A 120 -65.70 48.35 -20.72
C THR A 120 -64.75 49.48 -21.07
N ASP A 121 -63.45 49.21 -21.01
CA ASP A 121 -62.41 50.12 -21.49
C ASP A 121 -61.41 49.36 -22.38
N THR A 122 -60.52 50.09 -23.05
CA THR A 122 -59.57 49.53 -24.03
C THR A 122 -58.18 50.13 -23.84
N PHE A 123 -57.14 49.30 -23.98
CA PHE A 123 -55.76 49.78 -24.08
C PHE A 123 -55.01 49.08 -25.23
N ASN A 124 -54.11 49.85 -25.86
CA ASN A 124 -53.26 49.38 -26.94
C ASN A 124 -51.98 48.75 -26.37
N TRP A 125 -51.57 47.61 -26.91
CA TRP A 125 -50.30 46.95 -26.64
C TRP A 125 -49.59 46.60 -27.95
N GLU A 126 -48.25 46.66 -27.93
CA GLU A 126 -47.37 46.21 -29.02
C GLU A 126 -46.74 44.88 -28.59
N ALA A 127 -46.87 43.84 -29.41
CA ALA A 127 -46.40 42.51 -29.07
C ALA A 127 -44.87 42.39 -29.20
N PHE A 128 -44.12 42.86 -28.20
CA PHE A 128 -42.65 43.00 -28.27
C PHE A 128 -41.84 41.74 -27.95
N VAL A 129 -42.47 40.63 -27.57
CA VAL A 129 -41.82 39.34 -27.27
C VAL A 129 -42.58 38.19 -27.91
N ALA A 130 -41.87 37.24 -28.53
CA ALA A 130 -42.48 36.03 -29.06
C ALA A 130 -42.60 34.96 -27.97
N HIS A 131 -43.81 34.43 -27.80
CA HIS A 131 -44.06 33.26 -26.97
C HIS A 131 -45.19 32.43 -27.60
N SER A 132 -44.80 31.40 -28.34
CA SER A 132 -45.71 30.43 -28.96
C SER A 132 -44.97 29.11 -29.18
N TYR A 133 -45.64 27.99 -29.02
CA TYR A 133 -45.08 26.66 -29.30
C TYR A 133 -46.11 25.83 -30.05
N LEU A 134 -45.76 25.46 -31.29
CA LEU A 134 -46.53 24.52 -32.09
C LEU A 134 -45.93 23.13 -31.93
N ASP A 135 -46.67 22.20 -31.33
CA ASP A 135 -46.30 20.79 -31.42
C ASP A 135 -46.60 20.28 -32.84
N VAL A 136 -45.54 20.08 -33.63
CA VAL A 136 -45.64 19.66 -35.03
C VAL A 136 -46.14 18.22 -35.21
N ALA A 137 -46.13 17.40 -34.15
CA ALA A 137 -46.61 16.02 -34.19
C ALA A 137 -48.11 15.88 -33.83
N THR A 138 -48.66 16.81 -33.03
CA THR A 138 -50.10 16.86 -32.71
C THR A 138 -50.86 17.94 -33.49
N ASN A 139 -50.18 18.95 -34.03
CA ASN A 139 -50.73 20.20 -34.59
C ASN A 139 -51.43 21.08 -33.51
N GLU A 140 -51.03 20.96 -32.23
CA GLU A 140 -51.53 21.79 -31.13
C GLU A 140 -50.67 23.06 -30.95
N LEU A 141 -51.29 24.24 -31.01
CA LEU A 141 -50.65 25.53 -30.71
C LEU A 141 -50.83 25.90 -29.23
N SER A 142 -49.74 26.22 -28.56
CA SER A 142 -49.70 26.45 -27.11
C SER A 142 -48.78 27.62 -26.70
N GLY A 143 -48.76 27.94 -25.41
CA GLY A 143 -48.06 29.10 -24.86
C GLY A 143 -48.76 30.42 -25.15
N GLY A 144 -48.12 31.54 -24.79
CA GLY A 144 -48.62 32.88 -25.05
C GLY A 144 -48.39 33.85 -23.90
N VAL A 145 -48.52 35.14 -24.17
CA VAL A 145 -48.54 36.17 -23.12
C VAL A 145 -49.83 36.05 -22.34
N ILE A 146 -49.76 36.06 -21.01
CA ILE A 146 -50.92 36.01 -20.13
C ILE A 146 -51.38 37.45 -19.87
N ILE A 147 -52.49 37.82 -20.50
CA ILE A 147 -53.22 39.06 -20.22
C ILE A 147 -53.98 38.84 -18.91
N ARG A 148 -53.48 39.38 -17.79
CA ARG A 148 -54.14 39.34 -16.49
C ARG A 148 -54.87 40.64 -16.25
N ALA A 149 -56.20 40.61 -16.25
CA ALA A 149 -57.01 41.72 -15.80
C ALA A 149 -57.41 41.51 -14.33
N SER A 150 -57.34 42.58 -13.53
CA SER A 150 -57.75 42.59 -12.13
C SER A 150 -58.56 43.83 -11.79
N VAL A 151 -59.58 43.68 -10.95
CA VAL A 151 -60.37 44.78 -10.38
C VAL A 151 -60.17 44.86 -8.87
N TYR A 152 -60.22 46.08 -8.32
CA TYR A 152 -60.11 46.30 -6.88
C TYR A 152 -61.05 47.43 -6.40
N ASN A 153 -61.83 47.14 -5.36
CA ASN A 153 -62.61 48.11 -4.60
C ASN A 153 -62.48 47.83 -3.08
N SER A 154 -62.30 48.87 -2.26
CA SER A 154 -62.10 48.71 -0.79
C SER A 154 -63.40 48.50 0.02
N ALA A 155 -64.54 48.45 -0.66
CA ALA A 155 -65.83 48.05 -0.12
C ALA A 155 -66.31 46.67 -0.64
N ASP A 156 -65.52 46.01 -1.49
CA ASP A 156 -65.74 44.62 -1.87
C ASP A 156 -65.40 43.67 -0.71
N ASP A 157 -66.05 42.51 -0.68
CA ASP A 157 -65.81 41.44 0.29
C ASP A 157 -65.62 40.06 -0.37
N ARG A 158 -65.48 39.99 -1.70
CA ARG A 158 -65.68 38.76 -2.46
C ARG A 158 -64.68 38.49 -3.60
N ASN A 159 -63.41 38.37 -3.22
CA ASN A 159 -62.27 38.40 -4.13
C ASN A 159 -62.10 37.21 -5.11
N ASP A 160 -62.98 36.19 -5.09
CA ASP A 160 -62.87 34.98 -5.92
C ASP A 160 -63.02 35.26 -7.43
N ASN A 161 -63.55 36.43 -7.80
CA ASN A 161 -63.85 36.84 -9.17
C ASN A 161 -63.25 38.21 -9.55
N ASP A 162 -62.28 38.70 -8.78
CA ASP A 162 -61.54 39.95 -9.00
C ASP A 162 -60.59 39.87 -10.20
N ILE A 163 -60.16 38.67 -10.58
CA ILE A 163 -59.08 38.42 -11.55
C ILE A 163 -59.57 37.51 -12.68
N LEU A 164 -59.25 37.87 -13.92
CA LEU A 164 -59.42 37.03 -15.10
C LEU A 164 -58.12 37.00 -15.89
N GLU A 165 -57.79 35.85 -16.48
CA GLU A 165 -56.61 35.65 -17.30
C GLU A 165 -56.99 35.15 -18.70
N TYR A 166 -56.32 35.65 -19.72
CA TYR A 166 -56.42 35.20 -21.11
C TYR A 166 -55.02 34.98 -21.68
N THR A 167 -54.77 33.84 -22.34
CA THR A 167 -53.46 33.54 -22.94
C THR A 167 -53.47 33.81 -24.44
N LEU A 168 -52.53 34.63 -24.91
CA LEU A 168 -52.40 35.06 -26.30
C LEU A 168 -51.05 34.61 -26.89
N PRO A 169 -51.00 33.54 -27.72
CA PRO A 169 -49.81 33.14 -28.46
C PRO A 169 -49.25 34.27 -29.34
N VAL A 170 -47.93 34.46 -29.29
CA VAL A 170 -47.22 35.44 -30.13
C VAL A 170 -46.14 34.72 -30.95
N ALA A 171 -46.28 34.75 -32.27
CA ALA A 171 -45.34 34.21 -33.24
C ALA A 171 -44.10 35.11 -33.42
N LEU A 172 -42.99 34.55 -33.88
CA LEU A 172 -41.76 35.28 -34.23
C LEU A 172 -41.93 36.12 -35.50
N SER A 173 -42.64 35.58 -36.50
CA SER A 173 -43.03 36.28 -37.74
C SER A 173 -44.20 35.55 -38.42
N GLN A 174 -44.90 36.26 -39.32
CA GLN A 174 -45.97 35.71 -40.15
C GLN A 174 -46.04 36.47 -41.49
N ASP A 175 -46.55 35.83 -42.53
CA ASP A 175 -46.79 36.42 -43.85
C ASP A 175 -47.94 35.69 -44.56
N LYS A 176 -48.91 36.46 -45.09
CA LYS A 176 -50.10 35.92 -45.74
C LYS A 176 -49.83 35.34 -47.15
N MET A 177 -48.58 35.38 -47.61
CA MET A 177 -48.10 34.78 -48.86
C MET A 177 -48.80 35.26 -50.15
N ASP A 178 -49.46 36.43 -50.06
CA ASP A 178 -50.14 37.20 -51.12
C ASP A 178 -49.24 37.62 -52.32
N ALA A 179 -47.99 37.15 -52.35
CA ALA A 179 -47.00 37.35 -53.41
C ALA A 179 -46.65 38.81 -53.76
N GLU A 180 -46.87 39.74 -52.83
CA GLU A 180 -46.57 41.18 -52.99
C GLU A 180 -45.10 41.47 -53.39
N GLY A 181 -44.18 40.56 -53.04
CA GLY A 181 -42.76 40.67 -53.41
C GLY A 181 -42.43 40.30 -54.86
N ASP A 182 -43.38 39.84 -55.67
CA ASP A 182 -43.13 39.48 -57.07
C ASP A 182 -42.82 40.73 -57.94
N PRO A 183 -41.61 40.88 -58.52
CA PRO A 183 -41.26 42.04 -59.33
C PRO A 183 -41.96 42.08 -60.70
N ARG A 184 -42.83 41.09 -61.03
CA ARG A 184 -43.79 41.18 -62.14
C ARG A 184 -45.06 41.95 -61.77
N ASP A 185 -45.38 42.10 -60.50
CA ASP A 185 -46.47 42.98 -60.08
C ASP A 185 -46.05 44.46 -60.13
N GLN A 186 -47.03 45.35 -60.27
CA GLN A 186 -46.83 46.77 -60.54
C GLN A 186 -46.69 47.62 -59.26
N ALA A 187 -46.83 47.01 -58.07
CA ALA A 187 -46.97 47.72 -56.80
C ALA A 187 -46.25 47.04 -55.60
N LEU A 188 -44.95 46.75 -55.72
CA LEU A 188 -44.13 46.21 -54.61
C LEU A 188 -44.35 46.96 -53.26
N PRO A 189 -44.47 46.25 -52.12
CA PRO A 189 -45.03 46.76 -50.86
C PRO A 189 -44.10 47.70 -50.11
N THR A 190 -44.67 48.51 -49.20
CA THR A 190 -44.01 49.62 -48.51
C THR A 190 -42.66 49.22 -47.91
N ALA A 191 -41.64 50.07 -48.08
CA ALA A 191 -40.30 49.83 -47.55
C ALA A 191 -40.32 49.57 -46.03
N SER A 192 -39.39 48.75 -45.56
CA SER A 192 -39.27 48.24 -44.18
C SER A 192 -40.34 47.25 -43.69
N ILE A 193 -41.31 46.83 -44.51
CA ILE A 193 -42.17 45.67 -44.18
C ILE A 193 -41.50 44.38 -44.69
N PRO A 194 -41.32 43.33 -43.85
CA PRO A 194 -40.86 42.02 -44.31
C PRO A 194 -41.93 41.27 -45.10
N THR A 195 -41.54 40.65 -46.21
CA THR A 195 -42.32 39.66 -46.96
C THR A 195 -41.40 38.73 -47.76
N PHE A 196 -41.94 37.78 -48.52
CA PHE A 196 -41.16 36.89 -49.36
C PHE A 196 -40.79 37.52 -50.71
N TYR A 197 -39.54 37.30 -51.16
CA TYR A 197 -39.02 37.76 -52.44
C TYR A 197 -38.36 36.62 -53.23
N GLY A 198 -38.68 36.49 -54.51
CA GLY A 198 -38.09 35.47 -55.39
C GLY A 198 -36.63 35.77 -55.76
N GLY A 199 -35.77 34.76 -55.80
CA GLY A 199 -34.39 34.87 -56.28
C GLY A 199 -33.84 33.54 -56.80
N GLU A 200 -33.05 33.58 -57.88
CA GLU A 200 -32.38 32.40 -58.44
C GLU A 200 -30.95 32.30 -57.88
N TYR A 201 -30.60 31.16 -57.27
CA TYR A 201 -29.37 30.96 -56.50
C TYR A 201 -28.57 29.75 -57.00
N PRO A 202 -27.29 29.92 -57.39
CA PRO A 202 -26.42 28.81 -57.77
C PRO A 202 -26.24 27.75 -56.66
N LEU A 203 -26.07 26.49 -57.08
CA LEU A 203 -25.85 25.32 -56.20
C LEU A 203 -24.55 25.39 -55.37
N ASP A 204 -23.60 26.23 -55.75
CA ASP A 204 -22.34 26.42 -55.01
C ASP A 204 -22.46 27.40 -53.83
N GLY A 205 -23.62 28.05 -53.65
CA GLY A 205 -23.85 29.05 -52.60
C GLY A 205 -23.36 30.46 -52.97
N SER A 206 -23.18 30.77 -54.26
CA SER A 206 -22.94 32.13 -54.75
C SER A 206 -24.14 33.07 -54.55
N ASP A 207 -23.90 34.37 -54.75
CA ASP A 207 -24.93 35.42 -54.80
C ASP A 207 -26.03 35.15 -55.84
N ALA A 208 -27.24 35.68 -55.60
CA ALA A 208 -28.38 35.54 -56.50
C ALA A 208 -28.09 36.11 -57.90
N ASN A 209 -28.35 35.30 -58.95
CA ASN A 209 -28.05 35.64 -60.34
C ASN A 209 -29.28 36.05 -61.17
N GLY A 210 -30.47 36.01 -60.57
CA GLY A 210 -31.74 36.48 -61.14
C GLY A 210 -32.85 36.59 -60.08
N ILE A 211 -34.03 37.05 -60.50
CA ILE A 211 -35.24 37.24 -59.65
C ILE A 211 -36.02 35.95 -59.35
N GLY A 212 -35.47 34.78 -59.69
CA GLY A 212 -36.12 33.49 -59.52
C GLY A 212 -37.27 33.21 -60.48
N ILE A 213 -37.93 32.06 -60.30
CA ILE A 213 -39.09 31.62 -61.09
C ILE A 213 -40.40 31.73 -60.32
N TRP A 214 -40.34 31.74 -58.98
CA TRP A 214 -41.47 31.95 -58.07
C TRP A 214 -42.29 33.18 -58.46
N GLN A 215 -43.61 33.06 -58.50
CA GLN A 215 -44.53 34.10 -58.98
C GLN A 215 -45.93 33.99 -58.39
N ALA A 216 -46.68 35.09 -58.45
CA ALA A 216 -48.05 35.16 -57.93
C ALA A 216 -49.04 34.23 -58.69
N ASP A 217 -50.01 33.69 -57.95
CA ASP A 217 -51.24 33.09 -58.45
C ASP A 217 -52.45 33.55 -57.61
N ASN A 218 -53.50 34.03 -58.27
CA ASN A 218 -54.75 34.49 -57.65
C ASN A 218 -55.96 33.62 -58.02
N SER A 219 -55.73 32.38 -58.48
CA SER A 219 -56.78 31.41 -58.79
C SER A 219 -57.32 30.66 -57.55
N ALA A 220 -56.54 30.61 -56.48
CA ALA A 220 -56.89 30.12 -55.15
C ALA A 220 -55.97 30.76 -54.10
N SER A 221 -56.35 30.71 -52.82
CA SER A 221 -55.51 31.06 -51.67
C SER A 221 -56.02 30.29 -50.44
N ALA A 222 -55.19 30.13 -49.41
CA ALA A 222 -55.56 29.62 -48.08
C ALA A 222 -55.98 30.78 -47.18
N VAL A 223 -55.11 31.81 -47.10
CA VAL A 223 -55.32 33.06 -46.35
C VAL A 223 -54.97 34.23 -47.29
N GLY A 224 -55.71 35.34 -47.22
CA GLY A 224 -55.46 36.49 -48.10
C GLY A 224 -56.18 36.42 -49.46
N THR A 225 -55.46 36.68 -50.54
CA THR A 225 -56.00 36.88 -51.91
C THR A 225 -55.21 36.20 -53.03
N ALA A 226 -53.95 35.83 -52.79
CA ALA A 226 -53.06 35.15 -53.73
C ALA A 226 -52.09 34.18 -53.00
N ASN A 227 -51.37 33.36 -53.77
CA ASN A 227 -50.32 32.47 -53.29
C ASN A 227 -49.08 32.51 -54.20
N TRP A 228 -47.98 31.88 -53.75
CA TRP A 228 -46.78 31.67 -54.55
C TRP A 228 -46.78 30.33 -55.29
N ARG A 229 -46.47 30.34 -56.59
CA ARG A 229 -46.16 29.14 -57.41
C ARG A 229 -44.83 29.27 -58.13
N HIS A 230 -44.18 28.17 -58.48
CA HIS A 230 -42.92 28.17 -59.24
C HIS A 230 -43.04 27.71 -60.71
N ALA A 231 -44.26 27.43 -61.19
CA ALA A 231 -44.55 27.12 -62.59
C ALA A 231 -45.44 28.18 -63.25
N ASN A 232 -45.55 28.13 -64.58
CA ASN A 232 -46.51 28.96 -65.32
C ASN A 232 -47.89 28.30 -65.34
N SER A 233 -48.96 29.09 -65.34
CA SER A 233 -50.34 28.57 -65.33
C SER A 233 -50.58 27.60 -66.50
N GLY A 234 -50.87 26.33 -66.17
CA GLY A 234 -51.10 25.27 -67.17
C GLY A 234 -49.84 24.73 -67.86
N SER A 235 -48.65 24.95 -67.28
CA SER A 235 -47.35 24.49 -67.79
C SER A 235 -46.49 23.91 -66.66
N ASP A 236 -45.49 23.12 -67.02
CA ASP A 236 -44.49 22.61 -66.08
C ASP A 236 -43.41 23.67 -65.75
N TYR A 237 -42.70 23.50 -64.63
CA TYR A 237 -41.54 24.33 -64.25
C TYR A 237 -40.27 23.99 -65.06
N PRO A 238 -39.26 24.88 -65.14
CA PRO A 238 -37.98 24.56 -65.76
C PRO A 238 -37.15 23.57 -64.94
N SER A 239 -36.60 22.55 -65.60
CA SER A 239 -35.59 21.62 -65.06
C SER A 239 -34.24 22.30 -64.79
N ALA A 240 -33.46 21.78 -63.84
CA ALA A 240 -32.14 22.27 -63.44
C ALA A 240 -32.09 23.73 -62.97
N SER A 241 -33.15 24.17 -62.28
CA SER A 241 -33.29 25.49 -61.64
C SER A 241 -33.26 25.36 -60.11
N ARG A 242 -32.77 26.40 -59.41
CA ARG A 242 -32.74 26.49 -57.95
C ARG A 242 -33.15 27.90 -57.52
N SER A 243 -34.35 28.00 -56.97
CA SER A 243 -35.05 29.25 -56.74
C SER A 243 -35.55 29.36 -55.30
N ARG A 244 -35.20 30.44 -54.61
CA ARG A 244 -35.64 30.72 -53.24
C ARG A 244 -36.75 31.76 -53.23
N LEU A 245 -37.72 31.60 -52.33
CA LEU A 245 -38.44 32.69 -51.70
C LEU A 245 -37.68 33.06 -50.43
N VAL A 246 -37.12 34.27 -50.36
CA VAL A 246 -36.34 34.78 -49.24
C VAL A 246 -37.20 35.73 -48.42
N PHE A 247 -37.35 35.47 -47.11
CA PHE A 247 -38.07 36.39 -46.23
C PHE A 247 -37.20 37.63 -45.92
N ALA A 248 -37.60 38.79 -46.44
CA ALA A 248 -36.78 40.00 -46.47
C ALA A 248 -37.63 41.27 -46.49
N PHE A 249 -37.04 42.42 -46.21
CA PHE A 249 -37.66 43.73 -46.45
C PHE A 249 -36.82 44.61 -47.37
N ARG A 250 -37.48 45.61 -47.97
CA ARG A 250 -36.81 46.64 -48.80
C ARG A 250 -36.21 47.72 -47.88
N GLY A 251 -34.88 47.74 -47.74
CA GLY A 251 -34.15 48.67 -46.88
C GLY A 251 -33.95 50.06 -47.51
N ALA A 252 -33.74 51.08 -46.68
CA ALA A 252 -33.46 52.45 -47.14
C ALA A 252 -32.01 52.63 -47.63
N ASP A 253 -31.07 51.94 -47.00
CA ASP A 253 -29.66 51.84 -47.38
C ASP A 253 -29.12 50.42 -47.10
N SER A 254 -27.81 50.21 -47.19
CA SER A 254 -27.17 48.90 -47.01
C SER A 254 -27.08 48.42 -45.54
N ASN A 255 -27.54 49.21 -44.56
CA ASN A 255 -27.56 48.86 -43.14
C ASN A 255 -28.95 48.33 -42.73
N CYS A 256 -29.10 47.01 -42.72
CA CYS A 256 -30.36 46.33 -42.40
C CYS A 256 -30.76 46.36 -40.91
N GLY A 257 -29.99 47.03 -40.03
CA GLY A 257 -30.30 47.12 -38.60
C GLY A 257 -30.08 45.79 -37.85
N ASN A 258 -30.71 45.67 -36.68
CA ASN A 258 -30.67 44.45 -35.87
C ASN A 258 -31.74 43.47 -36.34
N GLY A 259 -31.41 42.17 -36.44
CA GLY A 259 -32.36 41.12 -36.83
C GLY A 259 -32.49 40.87 -38.34
N ALA A 260 -31.70 41.56 -39.18
CA ALA A 260 -31.62 41.30 -40.62
C ALA A 260 -30.19 41.46 -41.15
N SER A 261 -29.92 40.94 -42.35
CA SER A 261 -28.65 41.08 -43.06
C SER A 261 -28.87 41.43 -44.54
N LEU A 262 -27.91 42.10 -45.18
CA LEU A 262 -28.05 42.46 -46.59
C LEU A 262 -27.80 41.24 -47.49
N ASP A 263 -28.73 40.95 -48.41
CA ASP A 263 -28.45 40.03 -49.52
C ASP A 263 -27.92 40.81 -50.72
N GLY A 264 -26.59 40.80 -50.88
CA GLY A 264 -25.89 41.58 -51.91
C GLY A 264 -26.21 41.14 -53.34
N GLY A 265 -26.52 39.86 -53.55
CA GLY A 265 -26.97 39.32 -54.84
C GLY A 265 -28.38 39.78 -55.17
N LEU A 266 -29.34 39.50 -54.29
CA LEU A 266 -30.75 39.86 -54.48
C LEU A 266 -30.91 41.39 -54.66
N SER A 267 -30.12 42.18 -53.93
CA SER A 267 -30.11 43.65 -54.05
C SER A 267 -29.74 44.15 -55.45
N GLN A 268 -28.86 43.44 -56.17
CA GLN A 268 -28.49 43.78 -57.54
C GLN A 268 -29.61 43.43 -58.54
N GLN A 269 -30.33 42.33 -58.30
CA GLN A 269 -31.43 41.89 -59.18
C GLN A 269 -32.66 42.79 -59.07
N TYR A 270 -33.00 43.23 -57.86
CA TYR A 270 -34.13 44.13 -57.59
C TYR A 270 -33.77 45.63 -57.72
N ILE A 271 -32.49 45.97 -57.92
CA ILE A 271 -31.95 47.35 -57.99
C ILE A 271 -32.37 48.18 -56.75
N GLN A 272 -32.35 47.53 -55.59
CA GLN A 272 -32.84 48.04 -54.31
C GLN A 272 -32.13 47.29 -53.18
N TRP A 273 -31.92 47.91 -52.01
CA TRP A 273 -31.32 47.21 -50.87
C TRP A 273 -32.31 46.19 -50.29
N MET A 274 -31.95 44.89 -50.37
CA MET A 274 -32.78 43.77 -49.91
C MET A 274 -32.21 43.18 -48.63
N CYS A 275 -32.96 43.31 -47.53
CA CYS A 275 -32.55 42.93 -46.19
C CYS A 275 -33.24 41.64 -45.76
N LYS A 276 -32.56 40.49 -45.86
CA LYS A 276 -33.07 39.17 -45.44
C LYS A 276 -33.09 39.05 -43.91
N MET A 277 -34.23 38.63 -43.36
CA MET A 277 -34.42 38.46 -41.91
C MET A 277 -33.46 37.40 -41.35
N GLN A 278 -33.07 37.55 -40.09
CA GLN A 278 -32.14 36.65 -39.40
C GLN A 278 -32.76 36.08 -38.12
N LEU A 279 -33.02 34.77 -38.12
CA LEU A 279 -33.41 34.00 -36.95
C LEU A 279 -32.18 33.74 -36.07
N ASN A 280 -32.05 34.49 -34.97
CA ASN A 280 -30.95 34.30 -34.01
C ASN A 280 -31.30 33.25 -32.95
N SER A 281 -31.03 31.98 -33.26
CA SER A 281 -31.42 30.85 -32.42
C SER A 281 -30.79 30.83 -31.02
N ALA A 282 -29.66 31.50 -30.80
CA ALA A 282 -29.08 31.63 -29.46
C ALA A 282 -30.06 32.33 -28.49
N GLY A 283 -30.86 33.26 -29.00
CA GLY A 283 -31.90 33.99 -28.27
C GLY A 283 -33.27 33.31 -28.21
N LEU A 284 -33.40 32.05 -28.62
CA LEU A 284 -34.67 31.32 -28.64
C LEU A 284 -34.61 30.06 -27.78
N VAL A 285 -35.72 29.69 -27.13
CA VAL A 285 -35.92 28.38 -26.50
C VAL A 285 -36.35 27.36 -27.56
N SER A 286 -37.24 27.78 -28.47
CA SER A 286 -37.75 26.96 -29.58
C SER A 286 -38.13 27.83 -30.78
N ALA A 287 -38.16 27.24 -31.97
CA ALA A 287 -38.73 27.84 -33.17
C ALA A 287 -39.35 26.77 -34.08
N GLN A 288 -40.57 26.99 -34.54
CA GLN A 288 -41.28 26.11 -35.47
C GLN A 288 -41.71 26.89 -36.70
N MET A 289 -41.56 26.29 -37.88
CA MET A 289 -41.96 26.88 -39.16
C MET A 289 -43.19 26.15 -39.69
N HIS A 290 -44.22 26.91 -40.04
CA HIS A 290 -45.47 26.42 -40.62
C HIS A 290 -45.72 27.07 -41.97
N VAL A 291 -46.27 26.31 -42.92
CA VAL A 291 -46.74 26.81 -44.20
C VAL A 291 -47.82 25.89 -44.79
N GLN A 292 -48.74 26.42 -45.58
CA GLN A 292 -49.74 25.61 -46.30
C GLN A 292 -49.33 25.39 -47.77
N THR A 293 -49.51 24.18 -48.29
CA THR A 293 -49.14 23.84 -49.68
C THR A 293 -50.09 22.87 -50.37
N TRP A 294 -50.12 22.90 -51.70
CA TRP A 294 -50.67 21.84 -52.56
C TRP A 294 -49.92 21.80 -53.90
N GLY A 295 -49.85 20.64 -54.56
CA GLY A 295 -49.20 20.53 -55.88
C GLY A 295 -48.64 19.16 -56.22
N GLN A 296 -47.75 19.10 -57.23
CA GLN A 296 -47.03 17.88 -57.64
C GLN A 296 -45.61 18.19 -58.11
N MET A 297 -44.64 17.52 -57.51
CA MET A 297 -43.23 17.54 -57.92
C MET A 297 -42.87 16.38 -58.86
N GLY A 298 -41.90 16.64 -59.73
CA GLY A 298 -41.20 15.65 -60.53
C GLY A 298 -40.32 14.74 -59.69
N ALA A 299 -39.88 13.61 -60.26
CA ALA A 299 -38.98 12.70 -59.57
C ALA A 299 -37.57 13.32 -59.48
N GLY A 300 -37.00 13.39 -58.28
CA GLY A 300 -35.69 14.02 -58.04
C GLY A 300 -35.74 15.52 -57.71
N ASP A 301 -36.87 16.16 -58.01
CA ASP A 301 -37.14 17.57 -57.69
C ASP A 301 -37.80 17.71 -56.30
N PHE A 302 -37.63 18.86 -55.64
CA PHE A 302 -38.28 19.13 -54.35
C PHE A 302 -38.60 20.60 -54.11
N VAL A 303 -39.54 20.83 -53.18
CA VAL A 303 -39.77 22.12 -52.50
C VAL A 303 -39.63 21.88 -51.00
N ALA A 304 -38.98 22.80 -50.29
CA ALA A 304 -38.68 22.67 -48.87
C ALA A 304 -38.75 24.01 -48.13
N LEU A 305 -39.06 23.99 -46.84
CA LEU A 305 -38.70 25.10 -45.94
C LEU A 305 -37.17 25.07 -45.80
N GLU A 306 -36.49 26.22 -45.92
CA GLU A 306 -35.02 26.30 -45.88
C GLU A 306 -34.55 27.30 -44.83
N LEU A 307 -33.61 26.87 -43.99
CA LEU A 307 -32.81 27.72 -43.10
C LEU A 307 -31.35 27.66 -43.55
N TRP A 308 -30.73 28.80 -43.84
CA TRP A 308 -29.35 28.85 -44.34
C TRP A 308 -28.50 29.97 -43.75
N ARG A 309 -27.18 29.75 -43.71
CA ARG A 309 -26.19 30.72 -43.22
C ARG A 309 -25.43 31.36 -44.38
N GLY A 310 -25.22 32.68 -44.29
CA GLY A 310 -24.62 33.48 -45.36
C GLY A 310 -25.46 33.45 -46.65
N ASN A 311 -24.89 32.88 -47.72
CA ASN A 311 -25.56 32.68 -49.00
C ASN A 311 -26.11 31.25 -49.20
N GLY A 312 -25.93 30.37 -48.20
CA GLY A 312 -26.56 29.05 -48.17
C GLY A 312 -25.99 28.07 -49.20
N ALA A 313 -24.68 27.81 -49.07
CA ALA A 313 -24.05 26.62 -49.64
C ALA A 313 -24.52 25.35 -48.89
N PRO A 314 -24.52 24.16 -49.51
CA PRO A 314 -25.16 22.96 -48.95
C PRO A 314 -24.71 22.58 -47.52
N ALA A 315 -23.43 22.74 -47.18
CA ALA A 315 -22.91 22.45 -45.82
C ALA A 315 -23.24 23.55 -44.78
N SER A 316 -24.15 24.47 -45.10
CA SER A 316 -24.60 25.57 -44.24
C SER A 316 -26.08 25.86 -44.42
N THR A 317 -26.83 24.85 -44.86
CA THR A 317 -28.27 24.82 -45.05
C THR A 317 -28.84 23.61 -44.29
N ILE A 318 -29.99 23.79 -43.66
CA ILE A 318 -30.90 22.71 -43.21
C ILE A 318 -32.27 22.97 -43.84
N SER A 319 -33.05 21.92 -44.13
CA SER A 319 -34.31 22.07 -44.87
C SER A 319 -35.26 20.88 -44.72
N HIS A 320 -36.55 21.16 -44.55
CA HIS A 320 -37.63 20.16 -44.47
C HIS A 320 -38.42 20.10 -45.78
N ASN A 321 -38.42 18.93 -46.43
CA ASN A 321 -38.96 18.73 -47.78
C ASN A 321 -40.45 18.38 -47.75
N PHE A 322 -41.27 19.13 -48.50
CA PHE A 322 -42.74 18.98 -48.49
C PHE A 322 -43.20 17.61 -48.95
N VAL A 323 -42.38 16.84 -49.68
CA VAL A 323 -42.70 15.46 -50.08
C VAL A 323 -42.84 14.54 -48.86
N GLU A 324 -42.23 14.87 -47.72
CA GLU A 324 -42.24 14.05 -46.50
C GLU A 324 -43.62 14.07 -45.79
N ASP A 325 -44.36 15.18 -45.89
CA ASP A 325 -45.71 15.36 -45.33
C ASP A 325 -46.85 14.92 -46.29
N ALA A 326 -46.51 14.46 -47.50
CA ALA A 326 -47.44 13.98 -48.53
C ALA A 326 -48.63 14.92 -48.87
N PRO A 327 -48.38 16.20 -49.23
CA PRO A 327 -49.40 17.23 -49.44
C PRO A 327 -50.38 16.94 -50.59
N GLY A 328 -51.54 17.59 -50.50
CA GLY A 328 -52.64 17.47 -51.45
C GLY A 328 -52.23 17.80 -52.88
N THR A 329 -52.52 16.90 -53.81
CA THR A 329 -52.15 17.06 -55.24
C THR A 329 -53.27 17.66 -56.10
N THR A 330 -54.22 18.36 -55.48
CA THR A 330 -55.42 18.90 -56.15
C THR A 330 -55.51 20.40 -55.90
N ALA A 331 -55.93 21.18 -56.90
CA ALA A 331 -56.02 22.63 -56.80
C ALA A 331 -56.91 23.08 -55.63
N GLY A 332 -56.33 23.88 -54.73
CA GLY A 332 -56.99 24.38 -53.50
C GLY A 332 -57.14 23.35 -52.38
N ALA A 333 -56.53 22.16 -52.48
CA ALA A 333 -56.51 21.17 -51.42
C ALA A 333 -55.30 21.40 -50.48
N TRP A 334 -55.28 22.57 -49.85
CA TRP A 334 -54.23 23.01 -48.92
C TRP A 334 -53.95 21.97 -47.84
N SER A 335 -52.66 21.75 -47.58
CA SER A 335 -52.14 20.79 -46.60
C SER A 335 -51.10 21.47 -45.72
N ASN A 336 -51.23 21.27 -44.41
CA ASN A 336 -50.33 21.79 -43.39
C ASN A 336 -48.94 21.15 -43.51
N ILE A 337 -47.90 21.98 -43.64
CA ILE A 337 -46.49 21.59 -43.51
C ILE A 337 -45.96 22.24 -42.23
N SER A 338 -45.40 21.45 -41.33
CA SER A 338 -44.91 21.94 -40.02
C SER A 338 -43.56 21.30 -39.68
N TRP A 339 -42.56 22.13 -39.38
CA TRP A 339 -41.19 21.71 -39.08
C TRP A 339 -40.68 22.34 -37.79
N ASP A 340 -40.10 21.53 -36.90
CA ASP A 340 -39.39 21.99 -35.71
C ASP A 340 -37.86 21.79 -35.89
N PRO A 341 -37.14 22.80 -36.40
CA PRO A 341 -35.69 22.78 -36.51
C PRO A 341 -34.94 23.01 -35.19
N THR A 342 -35.60 23.18 -34.04
CA THR A 342 -35.00 23.77 -32.80
C THR A 342 -33.63 23.17 -32.43
N GLU A 343 -33.50 21.85 -32.41
CA GLU A 343 -32.27 21.12 -32.05
C GLU A 343 -31.13 21.29 -33.10
N GLU A 344 -31.48 21.56 -34.36
CA GLU A 344 -30.52 21.73 -35.47
C GLU A 344 -29.92 23.15 -35.53
N LEU A 345 -30.57 24.15 -34.91
CA LEU A 345 -30.20 25.56 -35.08
C LEU A 345 -28.82 25.93 -34.50
N GLY A 346 -28.32 25.15 -33.52
CA GLY A 346 -26.92 25.23 -33.04
C GLY A 346 -26.47 26.57 -32.44
N GLY A 347 -27.38 27.47 -32.07
CA GLY A 347 -27.05 28.81 -31.57
C GLY A 347 -26.54 29.78 -32.66
N HIS A 348 -26.77 29.48 -33.93
CA HIS A 348 -26.39 30.34 -35.06
C HIS A 348 -27.50 31.33 -35.46
N SER A 349 -27.11 32.35 -36.23
CA SER A 349 -28.04 33.20 -36.99
C SER A 349 -28.32 32.59 -38.35
N TRP A 350 -29.60 32.42 -38.69
CA TRP A 350 -30.06 31.81 -39.93
C TRP A 350 -30.93 32.76 -40.75
N SER A 351 -30.72 32.79 -42.06
CA SER A 351 -31.71 33.32 -43.01
C SER A 351 -32.77 32.24 -43.25
N TYR A 352 -34.03 32.61 -43.47
CA TYR A 352 -35.10 31.65 -43.72
C TYR A 352 -35.94 31.97 -44.96
N GLY A 353 -36.57 30.93 -45.50
CA GLY A 353 -37.24 30.98 -46.79
C GLY A 353 -37.88 29.65 -47.20
N ILE A 354 -38.34 29.61 -48.44
CA ILE A 354 -38.80 28.38 -49.12
C ILE A 354 -37.91 28.15 -50.35
N LEU A 355 -37.39 26.94 -50.49
CA LEU A 355 -36.51 26.52 -51.56
C LEU A 355 -37.28 25.66 -52.57
N PHE A 356 -37.19 25.99 -53.86
CA PHE A 356 -37.43 25.05 -54.95
C PHE A 356 -36.10 24.63 -55.55
N GLN A 357 -35.94 23.33 -55.83
CA GLN A 357 -34.83 22.81 -56.61
C GLN A 357 -35.33 21.72 -57.57
N SER A 358 -34.87 21.78 -58.81
CA SER A 358 -35.05 20.72 -59.81
C SER A 358 -33.73 20.17 -60.33
N ASP A 359 -33.74 18.91 -60.76
CA ASP A 359 -32.62 18.24 -61.41
C ASP A 359 -32.79 18.18 -62.95
N GLY A 360 -32.02 17.32 -63.62
CA GLY A 360 -32.06 17.16 -65.08
C GLY A 360 -33.15 16.22 -65.61
N SER A 361 -34.06 15.75 -64.75
CA SER A 361 -35.12 14.81 -65.09
C SER A 361 -36.51 15.48 -65.18
N GLY A 362 -37.58 14.73 -64.95
CA GLY A 362 -38.91 15.08 -65.45
C GLY A 362 -39.68 16.09 -64.60
N ALA A 363 -39.77 17.34 -65.08
CA ALA A 363 -40.58 18.40 -64.47
C ALA A 363 -42.09 18.12 -64.42
N SER A 364 -42.80 18.93 -63.62
CA SER A 364 -44.23 18.83 -63.30
C SER A 364 -44.85 20.23 -63.14
N SER A 365 -46.14 20.32 -62.81
CA SER A 365 -46.84 21.59 -62.53
C SER A 365 -46.33 22.33 -61.28
N GLY A 366 -45.57 21.67 -60.41
CA GLY A 366 -44.99 22.26 -59.21
C GLY A 366 -45.96 22.40 -58.04
N MET A 367 -45.52 23.15 -57.04
CA MET A 367 -46.22 23.44 -55.79
C MET A 367 -46.71 24.89 -55.74
N HIS A 368 -47.82 25.07 -55.04
CA HIS A 368 -48.38 26.32 -54.55
C HIS A 368 -48.13 26.42 -53.05
N VAL A 369 -47.74 27.59 -52.56
CA VAL A 369 -47.32 27.80 -51.17
C VAL A 369 -47.93 29.10 -50.62
N ASP A 370 -48.51 29.02 -49.43
CA ASP A 370 -49.44 30.01 -48.86
C ASP A 370 -49.37 29.98 -47.31
N ASP A 371 -49.89 30.99 -46.62
CA ASP A 371 -50.00 31.11 -45.15
C ASP A 371 -48.73 30.70 -44.37
N PHE A 372 -47.70 31.55 -44.37
CA PHE A 372 -46.44 31.29 -43.66
C PHE A 372 -46.46 31.84 -42.23
N VAL A 373 -46.09 31.01 -41.25
CA VAL A 373 -45.95 31.41 -39.84
C VAL A 373 -44.69 30.81 -39.24
N MET A 374 -43.98 31.60 -38.42
CA MET A 374 -42.90 31.10 -37.57
C MET A 374 -43.30 31.27 -36.10
N PHE A 375 -43.67 30.18 -35.44
CA PHE A 375 -43.89 30.13 -34.00
C PHE A 375 -42.56 29.99 -33.25
N GLY A 376 -42.53 30.30 -31.96
CA GLY A 376 -41.34 30.15 -31.14
C GLY A 376 -41.39 30.88 -29.80
N ILE A 377 -40.50 30.50 -28.91
CA ILE A 377 -40.36 31.08 -27.57
C ILE A 377 -39.03 31.82 -27.49
N GLU A 378 -39.07 33.12 -27.20
CA GLU A 378 -37.90 33.98 -27.07
C GLU A 378 -37.28 33.91 -25.66
N LYS A 379 -35.94 33.90 -25.57
CA LYS A 379 -35.22 33.95 -24.29
C LYS A 379 -35.21 35.38 -23.76
N VAL A 380 -35.99 35.60 -22.70
CA VAL A 380 -35.95 36.84 -21.89
C VAL A 380 -34.89 36.75 -20.79
N SER A 381 -34.32 37.90 -20.41
CA SER A 381 -33.33 38.01 -19.34
C SER A 381 -33.93 37.86 -17.94
N GLU A 382 -35.21 38.19 -17.82
CA GLU A 382 -35.98 38.23 -16.59
C GLU A 382 -36.45 36.83 -16.19
N TYR A 383 -36.49 36.58 -14.89
CA TYR A 383 -36.76 35.27 -14.30
C TYR A 383 -37.61 35.38 -13.04
N THR A 384 -38.21 34.28 -12.60
CA THR A 384 -38.75 34.12 -11.25
C THR A 384 -38.05 32.96 -10.55
N LEU A 385 -38.14 32.91 -9.21
CA LEU A 385 -37.55 31.84 -8.40
C LEU A 385 -38.63 31.06 -7.67
N SER A 386 -38.64 29.75 -7.81
CA SER A 386 -39.41 28.86 -6.93
C SER A 386 -38.57 28.56 -5.69
N ILE A 387 -38.94 29.09 -4.53
CA ILE A 387 -38.16 29.06 -3.29
C ILE A 387 -38.84 28.13 -2.28
N SER A 388 -38.11 27.13 -1.78
CA SER A 388 -38.58 26.21 -0.73
C SER A 388 -37.51 26.07 0.35
N CYS A 389 -37.90 26.17 1.62
CA CYS A 389 -37.00 26.10 2.77
C CYS A 389 -37.64 25.33 3.93
N ASP A 390 -36.80 24.66 4.72
CA ASP A 390 -37.19 23.94 5.94
C ASP A 390 -37.47 24.93 7.09
N ASN A 391 -38.53 25.73 6.97
CA ASN A 391 -38.95 26.70 7.97
C ASN A 391 -40.13 26.18 8.81
N PRO A 392 -39.95 25.84 10.10
CA PRO A 392 -41.03 25.36 10.95
C PRO A 392 -42.06 26.47 11.23
N SER A 393 -43.35 26.15 11.09
CA SER A 393 -44.46 27.11 11.26
C SER A 393 -44.65 27.66 12.69
N GLY A 394 -43.97 27.07 13.68
CA GLY A 394 -43.88 27.60 15.06
C GLY A 394 -42.57 28.33 15.37
N GLY A 395 -41.71 28.55 14.36
CA GLY A 395 -40.34 29.03 14.55
C GLY A 395 -39.42 28.01 15.23
N TYR A 396 -38.24 28.48 15.60
CA TYR A 396 -37.21 27.72 16.31
C TYR A 396 -37.20 28.08 17.80
N THR A 397 -37.02 27.11 18.69
CA THR A 397 -36.61 27.40 20.09
C THR A 397 -35.34 26.64 20.43
N THR A 398 -34.37 27.33 21.03
CA THR A 398 -33.02 26.79 21.21
C THR A 398 -32.30 27.48 22.39
N PRO A 399 -31.39 26.81 23.12
CA PRO A 399 -30.55 27.47 24.10
C PRO A 399 -29.40 28.30 23.48
N PRO A 400 -28.70 29.13 24.27
CA PRO A 400 -27.45 29.77 23.85
C PRO A 400 -26.36 28.74 23.46
N ASN A 401 -25.36 29.19 22.69
CA ASN A 401 -24.26 28.37 22.19
C ASN A 401 -24.71 27.15 21.34
N THR A 402 -25.69 27.38 20.45
CA THR A 402 -26.21 26.41 19.49
C THR A 402 -26.11 26.94 18.07
N ILE A 403 -26.24 26.05 17.07
CA ILE A 403 -26.42 26.44 15.67
C ILE A 403 -27.83 26.04 15.26
N VAL A 404 -28.56 26.98 14.65
CA VAL A 404 -29.85 26.77 14.00
C VAL A 404 -29.62 26.69 12.49
N PRO A 405 -29.69 25.50 11.88
CA PRO A 405 -29.61 25.35 10.43
C PRO A 405 -31.00 25.52 9.78
N MET A 406 -31.04 26.17 8.62
CA MET A 406 -32.16 26.11 7.69
C MET A 406 -31.63 25.64 6.33
N PHE A 407 -32.22 24.58 5.77
CA PHE A 407 -31.99 24.17 4.39
C PHE A 407 -32.93 24.94 3.46
N CYS A 408 -32.42 25.35 2.30
CA CYS A 408 -33.20 25.99 1.24
C CYS A 408 -32.79 25.48 -0.13
N SER A 409 -33.78 25.25 -0.99
CA SER A 409 -33.64 24.96 -2.42
C SER A 409 -34.34 26.05 -3.23
N ILE A 410 -33.68 26.59 -4.26
CA ILE A 410 -34.26 27.57 -5.17
C ILE A 410 -34.14 27.10 -6.62
N GLN A 411 -35.24 27.15 -7.37
CA GLN A 411 -35.25 26.81 -8.80
C GLN A 411 -35.38 28.08 -9.65
N ASN A 412 -34.57 28.19 -10.70
CA ASN A 412 -34.68 29.25 -11.70
C ASN A 412 -35.77 28.87 -12.72
N ASN A 413 -36.89 29.59 -12.69
CA ASN A 413 -37.99 29.37 -13.63
C ASN A 413 -37.76 30.06 -15.00
N GLY A 414 -36.69 30.84 -15.15
CA GLY A 414 -36.38 31.62 -16.34
C GLY A 414 -35.74 30.84 -17.48
N TYR A 415 -35.73 31.42 -18.68
CA TYR A 415 -35.15 30.83 -19.91
C TYR A 415 -33.65 31.15 -20.10
N MET A 416 -33.07 31.94 -19.20
CA MET A 416 -31.66 32.29 -19.14
C MET A 416 -31.09 32.03 -17.74
N SER A 417 -29.76 31.99 -17.62
CA SER A 417 -29.11 31.73 -16.32
C SER A 417 -29.28 32.91 -15.35
N ALA A 418 -29.96 32.69 -14.24
CA ALA A 418 -30.24 33.70 -13.22
C ALA A 418 -29.07 33.89 -12.25
N GLN A 419 -28.67 35.14 -11.99
CA GLN A 419 -27.66 35.47 -10.99
C GLN A 419 -28.32 36.04 -9.72
N VAL A 420 -28.31 35.24 -8.65
CA VAL A 420 -29.08 35.52 -7.42
C VAL A 420 -28.15 35.87 -6.25
N ARG A 421 -28.52 36.90 -5.50
CA ARG A 421 -27.97 37.20 -4.17
C ARG A 421 -28.88 36.64 -3.08
N ILE A 422 -28.30 35.96 -2.10
CA ILE A 422 -28.95 35.58 -0.85
C ILE A 422 -28.49 36.56 0.22
N GLU A 423 -29.41 37.08 1.04
CA GLU A 423 -29.07 37.90 2.20
C GLU A 423 -29.86 37.42 3.43
N SER A 424 -29.25 37.54 4.61
CA SER A 424 -29.83 37.06 5.87
C SER A 424 -29.53 38.01 7.03
N ASN A 425 -30.53 38.25 7.87
CA ASN A 425 -30.51 39.23 8.96
C ASN A 425 -31.30 38.73 10.17
N VAL A 426 -30.88 39.09 11.38
CA VAL A 426 -31.60 38.81 12.64
C VAL A 426 -31.84 40.13 13.38
N SER A 427 -33.02 40.30 13.98
CA SER A 427 -33.41 41.55 14.67
C SER A 427 -32.48 41.98 15.82
N ASN A 428 -31.61 41.09 16.32
CA ASN A 428 -30.56 41.44 17.27
C ASN A 428 -29.33 41.98 16.54
N ALA A 429 -29.22 43.31 16.47
CA ALA A 429 -28.10 44.00 15.82
C ALA A 429 -26.70 43.64 16.37
N SER A 430 -26.58 43.09 17.59
CA SER A 430 -25.28 42.64 18.11
C SER A 430 -24.77 41.35 17.45
N TRP A 431 -25.67 40.51 16.94
CA TRP A 431 -25.36 39.25 16.23
C TRP A 431 -24.97 39.49 14.77
N MET A 432 -25.34 40.66 14.23
CA MET A 432 -24.99 41.16 12.90
C MET A 432 -23.63 41.88 12.85
N ASN A 433 -22.79 41.73 13.89
CA ASN A 433 -21.47 42.35 13.95
C ASN A 433 -20.54 41.74 12.89
N PRO A 434 -20.02 42.51 11.90
CA PRO A 434 -19.19 41.96 10.83
C PRO A 434 -17.83 41.43 11.31
N SER A 435 -17.39 41.75 12.53
CA SER A 435 -16.18 41.16 13.12
C SER A 435 -16.41 39.77 13.74
N LEU A 436 -17.66 39.40 14.02
CA LEU A 436 -18.09 38.11 14.58
C LEU A 436 -19.49 37.78 14.01
N PRO A 437 -19.60 37.42 12.72
CA PRO A 437 -20.89 37.16 12.09
C PRO A 437 -21.52 35.89 12.68
N MET A 438 -22.70 36.03 13.28
CA MET A 438 -23.44 34.88 13.82
C MET A 438 -24.16 34.06 12.74
N ILE A 439 -24.44 34.66 11.58
CA ILE A 439 -25.01 33.96 10.43
C ILE A 439 -23.89 33.58 9.46
N ARG A 440 -23.93 32.33 8.98
CA ARG A 440 -23.14 31.84 7.86
C ARG A 440 -24.07 31.21 6.83
N ILE A 441 -24.21 31.85 5.67
CA ILE A 441 -24.74 31.23 4.46
C ILE A 441 -23.66 30.31 3.88
N ASP A 442 -24.07 29.07 3.58
CA ASP A 442 -23.26 27.97 3.07
C ASP A 442 -23.91 27.39 1.82
N SER A 443 -23.53 27.88 0.64
CA SER A 443 -23.96 27.28 -0.64
C SER A 443 -23.17 26.00 -0.95
N GLN A 444 -23.64 25.19 -1.90
CA GLN A 444 -22.86 24.07 -2.47
C GLN A 444 -21.48 24.49 -3.04
N HIS A 445 -21.22 25.78 -3.25
CA HIS A 445 -19.96 26.32 -3.76
C HIS A 445 -19.17 27.04 -2.64
N PRO A 446 -18.04 26.47 -2.16
CA PRO A 446 -17.42 26.86 -0.88
C PRO A 446 -16.52 28.12 -0.93
N THR A 447 -16.67 28.98 -1.94
CA THR A 447 -15.83 30.17 -2.12
C THR A 447 -16.43 31.47 -1.55
N GLN A 448 -17.70 31.44 -1.12
CA GLN A 448 -18.39 32.59 -0.51
C GLN A 448 -19.19 32.15 0.72
N HIS A 449 -18.98 32.86 1.84
CA HIS A 449 -19.67 32.66 3.11
C HIS A 449 -19.94 34.01 3.77
N GLY A 450 -21.04 34.13 4.53
CA GLY A 450 -21.34 35.30 5.34
C GLY A 450 -22.84 35.58 5.48
N THR A 451 -23.19 36.86 5.65
CA THR A 451 -24.57 37.36 5.76
C THR A 451 -25.19 37.78 4.42
N SER A 452 -24.37 37.96 3.38
CA SER A 452 -24.78 38.25 1.99
C SER A 452 -23.84 37.47 1.07
N VAL A 453 -24.39 36.64 0.19
CA VAL A 453 -23.66 35.73 -0.71
C VAL A 453 -24.24 35.84 -2.11
N ILE A 454 -23.38 35.86 -3.14
CA ILE A 454 -23.79 35.80 -4.55
C ILE A 454 -23.59 34.37 -5.04
N LEU A 455 -24.68 33.71 -5.44
CA LEU A 455 -24.60 32.38 -6.03
C LEU A 455 -23.95 32.41 -7.42
N PRO A 456 -23.33 31.30 -7.86
CA PRO A 456 -23.09 31.06 -9.29
C PRO A 456 -24.39 31.20 -10.08
N ALA A 457 -24.29 31.61 -11.36
CA ALA A 457 -25.46 31.77 -12.20
C ALA A 457 -26.19 30.42 -12.39
N ILE A 458 -27.44 30.35 -11.93
CA ILE A 458 -28.27 29.15 -11.93
C ILE A 458 -28.84 28.97 -13.34
N PRO A 459 -28.54 27.89 -14.09
CA PRO A 459 -29.07 27.70 -15.44
C PRO A 459 -30.60 27.70 -15.49
N ALA A 460 -31.16 27.93 -16.68
CA ALA A 460 -32.60 27.83 -16.93
C ALA A 460 -33.16 26.48 -16.45
N GLY A 461 -34.26 26.49 -15.70
CA GLY A 461 -34.91 25.30 -15.14
C GLY A 461 -34.19 24.60 -13.98
N ASN A 462 -32.91 24.93 -13.70
CA ASN A 462 -32.12 24.24 -12.68
C ASN A 462 -32.40 24.73 -11.25
N THR A 463 -32.16 23.84 -10.29
CA THR A 463 -32.22 24.12 -8.84
C THR A 463 -30.82 24.31 -8.26
N SER A 464 -30.70 25.20 -7.27
CA SER A 464 -29.51 25.40 -6.43
C SER A 464 -29.88 25.27 -4.95
N GLU A 465 -28.99 24.66 -4.16
CA GLU A 465 -29.21 24.40 -2.74
C GLU A 465 -28.25 25.18 -1.85
N MET A 466 -28.70 25.49 -0.63
CA MET A 466 -27.93 26.18 0.39
C MET A 466 -28.35 25.75 1.79
N TRP A 467 -27.38 25.78 2.70
CA TRP A 467 -27.61 25.76 4.14
C TRP A 467 -27.39 27.17 4.69
N ILE A 468 -28.22 27.60 5.63
CA ILE A 468 -28.09 28.91 6.27
C ILE A 468 -28.05 28.67 7.77
N ASN A 469 -26.87 28.89 8.36
CA ASN A 469 -26.54 28.51 9.72
C ASN A 469 -26.49 29.75 10.63
N LEU A 470 -27.39 29.82 11.62
CA LEU A 470 -27.43 30.87 12.63
C LEU A 470 -26.87 30.36 13.96
N SER A 471 -25.68 30.82 14.32
CA SER A 471 -25.02 30.54 15.60
C SER A 471 -25.56 31.46 16.69
N ILE A 472 -26.14 30.92 17.75
CA ILE A 472 -26.60 31.68 18.91
C ILE A 472 -25.41 31.88 19.87
N PRO A 473 -25.04 33.12 20.25
CA PRO A 473 -23.90 33.35 21.14
C PRO A 473 -23.98 32.61 22.49
N ALA A 474 -22.81 32.24 23.03
CA ALA A 474 -22.67 31.89 24.44
C ALA A 474 -23.19 33.02 25.35
N GLY A 475 -23.93 32.68 26.40
CA GLY A 475 -24.48 33.66 27.33
C GLY A 475 -25.65 34.51 26.81
N ALA A 476 -26.21 34.22 25.63
CA ALA A 476 -27.30 35.01 25.05
C ALA A 476 -28.56 35.05 25.93
N ASP A 477 -29.06 36.25 26.22
CA ASP A 477 -30.27 36.51 27.01
C ASP A 477 -31.50 35.74 26.51
N VAL A 478 -32.39 35.38 27.44
CA VAL A 478 -33.73 34.83 27.14
C VAL A 478 -34.56 35.90 26.45
N GLN A 479 -34.85 35.69 25.17
CA GLN A 479 -35.45 36.69 24.29
C GLN A 479 -36.14 36.02 23.09
N GLN A 480 -36.95 36.78 22.36
CA GLN A 480 -37.44 36.42 21.03
C GLN A 480 -36.77 37.31 19.99
N GLN A 481 -36.44 36.73 18.82
CA GLN A 481 -35.84 37.42 17.68
C GLN A 481 -36.48 36.94 16.39
N VAL A 482 -36.54 37.80 15.38
CA VAL A 482 -36.98 37.44 14.03
C VAL A 482 -35.73 37.27 13.16
N TRP A 483 -35.62 36.12 12.50
CA TRP A 483 -34.63 35.81 11.47
C TRP A 483 -35.28 35.95 10.11
N GLN A 484 -34.67 36.71 9.21
CA GLN A 484 -35.15 36.92 7.85
C GLN A 484 -34.08 36.55 6.84
N ILE A 485 -34.48 35.85 5.78
CA ILE A 485 -33.66 35.50 4.63
C ILE A 485 -34.42 35.98 3.39
N TRP A 486 -33.74 36.65 2.46
CA TRP A 486 -34.33 37.05 1.18
C TRP A 486 -33.38 36.78 0.01
N TRP A 487 -33.97 36.62 -1.17
CA TRP A 487 -33.29 36.42 -2.43
C TRP A 487 -33.54 37.63 -3.31
N ALA A 488 -32.51 38.15 -3.96
CA ALA A 488 -32.57 39.36 -4.77
C ALA A 488 -31.79 39.21 -6.08
N ASP A 489 -32.16 39.96 -7.11
CA ASP A 489 -31.42 39.98 -8.37
C ASP A 489 -30.00 40.56 -8.18
N ALA A 490 -29.03 39.88 -8.79
CA ALA A 490 -27.66 40.35 -8.94
C ALA A 490 -27.19 40.38 -10.41
N GLY A 491 -28.01 39.92 -11.37
CA GLY A 491 -27.70 39.89 -12.80
C GLY A 491 -27.86 41.24 -13.51
N GLY A 492 -28.51 42.22 -12.87
CA GLY A 492 -28.67 43.58 -13.41
C GLY A 492 -29.99 43.83 -14.14
N THR A 493 -30.91 42.87 -14.08
CA THR A 493 -32.31 43.00 -14.53
C THR A 493 -33.14 43.94 -13.63
N GLN A 494 -32.66 44.21 -12.41
CA GLN A 494 -33.28 45.12 -11.43
C GLN A 494 -34.66 44.67 -10.91
N LEU A 495 -34.98 43.37 -11.04
CA LEU A 495 -36.22 42.77 -10.52
C LEU A 495 -36.40 42.93 -9.00
N GLY A 496 -35.33 43.22 -8.26
CA GLY A 496 -35.39 43.56 -6.84
C GLY A 496 -35.38 42.31 -5.95
N GLU A 497 -36.35 42.22 -5.04
CA GLU A 497 -36.51 41.10 -4.12
C GLU A 497 -37.39 40.01 -4.76
N MET A 498 -36.80 38.83 -5.01
CA MET A 498 -37.43 37.69 -5.67
C MET A 498 -38.25 36.82 -4.69
N GLY A 499 -38.03 36.98 -3.39
CA GLY A 499 -38.77 36.31 -2.33
C GLY A 499 -38.09 36.40 -0.98
N ARG A 500 -38.81 36.05 0.09
CA ARG A 500 -38.38 36.17 1.49
C ARG A 500 -38.99 35.10 2.38
N ILE A 501 -38.17 34.55 3.27
CA ILE A 501 -38.57 33.70 4.40
C ILE A 501 -38.34 34.49 5.70
N SER A 502 -39.26 34.33 6.65
CA SER A 502 -39.17 34.90 8.00
C SER A 502 -39.45 33.79 9.02
N ALA A 503 -38.64 33.72 10.07
CA ALA A 503 -38.70 32.69 11.10
C ALA A 503 -38.51 33.33 12.49
N ASP A 504 -39.37 32.96 13.44
CA ASP A 504 -39.18 33.35 14.84
C ASP A 504 -38.14 32.46 15.53
N ILE A 505 -37.34 33.06 16.41
CA ILE A 505 -36.31 32.40 17.23
C ILE A 505 -36.59 32.71 18.70
N ALA A 506 -36.81 31.70 19.54
CA ALA A 506 -36.94 31.85 20.99
C ALA A 506 -35.73 31.26 21.72
N ILE A 507 -34.97 32.09 22.44
CA ILE A 507 -33.80 31.67 23.22
C ILE A 507 -34.25 31.23 24.63
N THR A 508 -33.96 29.98 25.00
CA THR A 508 -34.37 29.39 26.29
C THR A 508 -33.33 29.61 27.41
N GLU A 509 -33.76 29.57 28.68
CA GLU A 509 -32.86 29.60 29.85
C GLU A 509 -32.12 28.26 30.00
N GLN A 510 -30.80 28.27 30.16
CA GLN A 510 -30.01 27.03 30.31
C GLN A 510 -28.66 27.24 31.02
N TYR A 511 -28.25 26.24 31.81
CA TYR A 511 -26.86 26.05 32.25
C TYR A 511 -26.06 25.30 31.17
N GLY A 512 -24.88 25.79 30.81
CA GLY A 512 -24.06 25.16 29.79
C GLY A 512 -22.61 25.58 29.83
N VAL A 513 -21.73 24.69 29.41
CA VAL A 513 -20.28 24.86 29.45
C VAL A 513 -19.67 24.60 28.07
N HIS A 514 -18.57 25.27 27.77
CA HIS A 514 -17.73 24.93 26.64
C HIS A 514 -16.27 24.82 27.11
N LEU A 515 -15.82 23.59 27.25
CA LEU A 515 -14.44 23.22 27.50
C LEU A 515 -13.72 23.01 26.16
N SER A 516 -12.56 23.63 25.99
CA SER A 516 -11.75 23.58 24.77
C SER A 516 -10.26 23.58 25.12
N SER A 517 -9.38 23.18 24.20
CA SER A 517 -7.93 23.17 24.42
C SER A 517 -7.18 23.38 23.11
N THR A 518 -6.12 24.18 23.16
CA THR A 518 -5.21 24.47 22.04
C THR A 518 -4.12 23.43 21.86
N ALA A 519 -3.96 22.49 22.80
CA ALA A 519 -3.02 21.38 22.66
C ALA A 519 -3.43 20.44 21.50
N PRO A 520 -2.49 19.69 20.87
CA PRO A 520 -2.83 18.67 19.87
C PRO A 520 -3.60 17.48 20.48
N LEU A 521 -3.91 16.42 19.71
CA LEU A 521 -4.54 15.21 20.27
C LEU A 521 -3.62 14.54 21.31
N LEU A 522 -2.36 14.34 20.90
CA LEU A 522 -1.24 14.12 21.80
C LEU A 522 -0.85 15.47 22.42
N ALA A 523 -1.09 15.66 23.71
CA ALA A 523 -0.97 16.94 24.39
C ALA A 523 0.45 17.23 24.90
N ALA A 524 1.20 16.18 25.24
CA ALA A 524 2.58 16.24 25.71
C ALA A 524 3.27 14.87 25.55
N SER A 525 4.60 14.84 25.69
CA SER A 525 5.39 13.65 26.02
C SER A 525 6.03 13.89 27.39
N LEU A 526 6.02 12.89 28.28
CA LEU A 526 6.50 12.95 29.66
C LEU A 526 7.29 11.69 30.01
N ALA A 527 8.59 11.84 30.27
CA ALA A 527 9.39 10.80 30.90
C ALA A 527 8.84 10.47 32.31
N PRO A 528 9.07 9.25 32.85
CA PRO A 528 8.61 8.87 34.18
C PRO A 528 9.03 9.87 35.27
N GLY A 529 8.09 10.22 36.15
CA GLY A 529 8.30 11.21 37.22
C GLY A 529 8.37 12.69 36.78
N SER A 530 8.30 12.99 35.48
CA SER A 530 8.35 14.38 34.97
C SER A 530 6.96 15.04 34.88
N SER A 531 6.94 16.37 34.79
CA SER A 531 5.71 17.18 34.87
C SER A 531 5.61 18.27 33.80
N THR A 532 4.39 18.56 33.33
CA THR A 532 4.11 19.61 32.33
C THR A 532 2.73 20.27 32.54
N ASP A 533 2.48 21.37 31.84
CA ASP A 533 1.23 22.14 31.88
C ASP A 533 0.51 22.08 30.52
N ILE A 534 -0.71 21.54 30.50
CA ILE A 534 -1.54 21.39 29.29
C ILE A 534 -2.59 22.52 29.26
N PRO A 535 -2.57 23.42 28.26
CA PRO A 535 -3.47 24.57 28.22
C PRO A 535 -4.90 24.18 27.83
N PHE A 536 -5.88 24.70 28.58
CA PHE A 536 -7.29 24.57 28.26
C PHE A 536 -8.05 25.87 28.57
N LYS A 537 -9.24 26.00 27.97
CA LYS A 537 -10.13 27.14 28.11
C LYS A 537 -11.49 26.66 28.59
N LEU A 538 -11.98 27.27 29.66
CA LEU A 538 -13.28 27.03 30.26
C LEU A 538 -14.18 28.24 30.00
N GLN A 539 -15.37 28.01 29.43
CA GLN A 539 -16.34 29.06 29.16
C GLN A 539 -17.74 28.67 29.67
N ASN A 540 -18.44 29.63 30.28
CA ASN A 540 -19.86 29.51 30.59
C ASN A 540 -20.67 29.75 29.30
N ALA A 541 -21.02 28.67 28.61
CA ALA A 541 -21.81 28.72 27.38
C ALA A 541 -23.29 29.10 27.64
N GLY A 542 -23.81 28.74 28.82
CA GLY A 542 -25.17 29.03 29.28
C GLY A 542 -25.42 30.51 29.57
N ASN A 543 -26.70 30.88 29.67
CA ASN A 543 -27.15 32.24 29.98
C ASN A 543 -27.45 32.46 31.48
N ARG A 544 -27.10 31.48 32.32
CA ARG A 544 -27.14 31.55 33.79
C ARG A 544 -25.72 31.61 34.36
N GLU A 545 -25.55 32.34 35.46
CA GLU A 545 -24.31 32.28 36.26
C GLU A 545 -24.15 30.90 36.91
N ALA A 546 -22.94 30.33 36.87
CA ALA A 546 -22.68 28.95 37.29
C ALA A 546 -21.29 28.79 37.91
N GLY A 547 -21.15 27.83 38.83
CA GLY A 547 -19.89 27.46 39.46
C GLY A 547 -19.36 26.14 38.94
N TYR A 548 -18.23 26.17 38.25
CA TYR A 548 -17.65 25.02 37.55
C TYR A 548 -16.49 24.40 38.33
N THR A 549 -16.54 23.09 38.53
CA THR A 549 -15.42 22.26 38.98
C THR A 549 -14.87 21.49 37.78
N VAL A 550 -13.56 21.50 37.58
CA VAL A 550 -12.90 20.72 36.52
C VAL A 550 -12.14 19.56 37.14
N THR A 551 -12.31 18.35 36.59
CA THR A 551 -11.69 17.11 37.07
C THR A 551 -11.05 16.34 35.92
N SER A 552 -9.79 15.97 36.08
CA SER A 552 -9.02 15.08 35.20
C SER A 552 -9.22 13.62 35.58
N ASN A 553 -9.13 12.71 34.61
CA ASN A 553 -9.11 11.27 34.79
C ASN A 553 -8.20 10.61 33.74
N PHE A 554 -7.16 9.90 34.18
CA PHE A 554 -6.18 9.20 33.35
C PHE A 554 -6.49 7.71 33.24
N GLN A 555 -5.99 7.04 32.19
CA GLN A 555 -6.03 5.59 32.08
C GLN A 555 -4.75 4.97 32.66
N GLY A 556 -4.63 4.99 33.98
CA GLY A 556 -3.50 4.46 34.74
C GLY A 556 -3.52 4.99 36.17
N ASP A 557 -2.94 4.25 37.10
CA ASP A 557 -2.85 4.64 38.51
C ASP A 557 -1.72 5.68 38.74
N ASP A 558 -1.72 6.30 39.93
CA ASP A 558 -0.73 7.27 40.44
C ASP A 558 -0.42 8.53 39.60
N TRP A 559 -1.17 8.79 38.52
CA TRP A 559 -1.10 10.07 37.77
C TRP A 559 -1.58 11.25 38.62
N VAL A 560 -0.67 12.17 38.95
CA VAL A 560 -0.99 13.39 39.73
C VAL A 560 -1.34 14.53 38.78
N SER A 561 -2.44 15.25 39.05
CA SER A 561 -2.80 16.45 38.29
C SER A 561 -3.64 17.45 39.09
N PHE A 562 -3.55 18.73 38.72
CA PHE A 562 -4.33 19.81 39.32
C PHE A 562 -4.43 21.00 38.35
N VAL A 563 -5.41 21.88 38.57
CA VAL A 563 -5.65 23.06 37.72
C VAL A 563 -4.95 24.29 38.28
N THR A 564 -4.23 25.00 37.41
CA THR A 564 -3.51 26.24 37.69
C THR A 564 -3.99 27.38 36.79
N ASP A 565 -3.72 28.62 37.20
CA ASP A 565 -3.86 29.79 36.34
C ASP A 565 -2.59 29.97 35.46
N LEU A 566 -2.61 30.98 34.58
CA LEU A 566 -1.45 31.32 33.73
C LEU A 566 -0.21 31.80 34.53
N ASN A 567 -0.31 31.96 35.85
CA ASN A 567 0.80 32.24 36.77
C ASN A 567 1.23 30.99 37.56
N HIS A 568 0.78 29.80 37.16
CA HIS A 568 1.05 28.50 37.81
C HIS A 568 0.53 28.40 39.26
N SER A 569 -0.42 29.25 39.65
CA SER A 569 -1.05 29.25 40.97
C SER A 569 -2.29 28.34 40.98
N ILE A 570 -2.41 27.47 41.98
CA ILE A 570 -3.49 26.47 42.07
C ILE A 570 -4.86 27.14 42.19
N VAL A 571 -5.74 26.84 41.24
CA VAL A 571 -7.10 27.40 41.17
C VAL A 571 -8.04 26.65 42.09
N GLN A 572 -8.73 27.39 42.96
CA GLN A 572 -9.75 26.82 43.83
C GLN A 572 -11.05 26.58 43.06
N MET A 573 -11.54 25.34 43.10
CA MET A 573 -12.78 24.91 42.45
C MET A 573 -13.89 24.65 43.49
N PRO A 574 -15.18 24.91 43.19
CA PRO A 574 -15.72 25.43 41.93
C PRO A 574 -15.42 26.92 41.70
N MET A 575 -15.08 27.25 40.45
CA MET A 575 -14.89 28.62 39.98
C MET A 575 -16.23 29.19 39.47
N PRO A 576 -16.72 30.33 39.99
CA PRO A 576 -17.87 31.03 39.42
C PRO A 576 -17.49 31.70 38.09
N LEU A 577 -18.36 31.58 37.09
CA LEU A 577 -18.26 32.30 35.82
C LEU A 577 -19.62 32.94 35.47
N ALA A 578 -19.61 34.23 35.12
CA ALA A 578 -20.77 34.94 34.60
C ALA A 578 -21.21 34.39 33.23
N ARG A 579 -22.41 34.76 32.78
CA ARG A 579 -22.97 34.34 31.49
C ARG A 579 -22.03 34.72 30.32
N GLY A 580 -21.66 33.76 29.48
CA GLY A 580 -20.73 33.95 28.36
C GLY A 580 -19.26 34.12 28.75
N GLU A 581 -18.92 34.25 30.05
CA GLU A 581 -17.55 34.49 30.52
C GLU A 581 -16.63 33.30 30.24
N GLN A 582 -15.38 33.60 29.89
CA GLN A 582 -14.36 32.63 29.51
C GLN A 582 -13.04 32.90 30.25
N ILE A 583 -12.33 31.83 30.59
CA ILE A 583 -11.02 31.88 31.23
C ILE A 583 -10.08 30.83 30.63
N GLU A 584 -8.80 31.17 30.54
CA GLU A 584 -7.72 30.28 30.12
C GLU A 584 -6.98 29.76 31.37
N LEU A 585 -6.74 28.46 31.40
CA LEU A 585 -6.26 27.69 32.54
C LEU A 585 -5.23 26.66 32.07
N LEU A 586 -4.40 26.19 33.00
CA LEU A 586 -3.44 25.13 32.77
C LEU A 586 -3.85 23.90 33.58
N LEU A 587 -3.70 22.72 32.99
CA LEU A 587 -3.74 21.46 33.72
C LEU A 587 -2.30 21.02 33.95
N ASN A 588 -1.81 21.18 35.18
CA ASN A 588 -0.54 20.61 35.57
C ASN A 588 -0.70 19.09 35.72
N VAL A 589 0.20 18.32 35.11
CA VAL A 589 0.21 16.85 35.14
C VAL A 589 1.62 16.37 35.44
N THR A 590 1.75 15.38 36.33
CA THR A 590 2.99 14.64 36.60
C THR A 590 2.79 13.16 36.29
N ALA A 591 3.69 12.58 35.50
CA ALA A 591 3.68 11.15 35.19
C ALA A 591 4.18 10.32 36.40
N PRO A 592 3.67 9.09 36.62
CA PRO A 592 4.21 8.18 37.62
C PRO A 592 5.71 7.93 37.44
N SER A 593 6.44 7.67 38.54
CA SER A 593 7.88 7.36 38.48
C SER A 593 8.19 6.02 37.85
N THR A 594 7.22 5.10 37.81
CA THR A 594 7.30 3.77 37.19
C THR A 594 6.40 3.66 35.95
N ALA A 595 6.19 4.78 35.23
CA ALA A 595 5.29 4.82 34.08
C ALA A 595 5.84 3.99 32.90
N THR A 596 5.07 2.99 32.47
CA THR A 596 5.31 2.21 31.25
C THR A 596 5.16 3.08 30.00
N PRO A 597 5.90 2.82 28.91
CA PRO A 597 5.81 3.57 27.66
C PRO A 597 4.43 3.60 27.00
N GLY A 598 4.28 4.54 26.06
CA GLY A 598 3.16 4.62 25.12
C GLY A 598 2.16 5.74 25.42
N GLU A 599 1.13 5.84 24.57
CA GLU A 599 0.14 6.92 24.65
C GLU A 599 -0.95 6.65 25.71
N ILE A 600 -0.80 7.22 26.89
CA ILE A 600 -1.80 7.20 27.96
C ILE A 600 -2.94 8.20 27.65
N PRO A 601 -4.18 7.74 27.41
CA PRO A 601 -5.31 8.63 27.23
C PRO A 601 -5.77 9.22 28.56
N PHE A 602 -6.20 10.48 28.52
CA PHE A 602 -6.86 11.15 29.64
C PHE A 602 -8.07 11.96 29.18
N SER A 603 -8.98 12.20 30.11
CA SER A 603 -10.12 13.09 29.91
C SER A 603 -10.14 14.18 30.98
N LEU A 604 -10.56 15.37 30.59
CA LEU A 604 -10.79 16.50 31.48
C LEU A 604 -12.27 16.87 31.36
N ARG A 605 -13.03 16.79 32.47
CA ARG A 605 -14.47 17.07 32.51
C ARG A 605 -14.77 18.26 33.41
N ALA A 606 -15.64 19.15 32.95
CA ALA A 606 -16.20 20.24 33.72
C ALA A 606 -17.61 19.88 34.21
N VAL A 607 -17.86 20.03 35.51
CA VAL A 607 -19.17 19.79 36.15
C VAL A 607 -19.60 21.03 36.93
N CYS A 608 -20.91 21.21 37.12
CA CYS A 608 -21.45 22.31 37.93
C CYS A 608 -22.21 21.76 39.15
N PRO A 609 -21.60 21.71 40.35
CA PRO A 609 -22.22 21.14 41.55
C PRO A 609 -23.52 21.84 41.97
N SER A 610 -23.70 23.12 41.62
CA SER A 610 -24.89 23.92 41.96
C SER A 610 -26.01 23.89 40.91
N CYS A 611 -25.75 23.37 39.70
CA CYS A 611 -26.72 23.45 38.60
C CYS A 611 -27.85 22.41 38.68
N GLY A 612 -27.66 21.31 39.42
CA GLY A 612 -28.70 20.29 39.68
C GLY A 612 -29.18 19.47 38.47
N GLN A 613 -28.65 19.73 37.28
CA GLN A 613 -28.94 19.07 36.01
C GLN A 613 -27.64 18.88 35.22
N ALA A 614 -27.69 18.08 34.15
CA ALA A 614 -26.57 17.97 33.21
C ALA A 614 -26.29 19.33 32.55
N LEU A 615 -25.01 19.65 32.35
CA LEU A 615 -24.59 20.81 31.59
C LEU A 615 -24.79 20.57 30.09
N PHE A 616 -25.19 21.60 29.36
CA PHE A 616 -25.26 21.58 27.91
C PHE A 616 -23.98 22.14 27.27
N GLY A 617 -23.67 21.74 26.03
CA GLY A 617 -22.42 22.10 25.36
C GLY A 617 -21.32 21.06 25.56
N ASN A 618 -20.06 21.46 25.41
CA ASN A 618 -18.93 20.53 25.51
C ASN A 618 -18.38 20.48 26.93
N ASP A 619 -18.80 19.49 27.72
CA ASP A 619 -18.40 19.32 29.12
C ASP A 619 -17.11 18.51 29.30
N VAL A 620 -16.59 17.87 28.24
CA VAL A 620 -15.39 17.02 28.30
C VAL A 620 -14.45 17.26 27.12
N ILE A 621 -13.14 17.20 27.37
CA ILE A 621 -12.14 17.02 26.32
C ILE A 621 -11.36 15.73 26.59
N SER A 622 -11.01 15.00 25.53
CA SER A 622 -10.17 13.80 25.60
C SER A 622 -8.89 14.03 24.81
N LYS A 623 -7.77 13.58 25.37
CA LYS A 623 -6.40 13.85 24.93
C LYS A 623 -5.53 12.63 25.26
N LYS A 624 -4.27 12.62 24.80
CA LYS A 624 -3.27 11.64 25.21
C LYS A 624 -2.00 12.33 25.73
N ILE A 625 -1.24 11.63 26.56
CA ILE A 625 0.16 11.94 26.88
C ILE A 625 0.99 10.73 26.46
N ASP A 626 2.11 10.98 25.79
CA ASP A 626 3.09 9.95 25.44
C ASP A 626 4.06 9.77 26.62
N VAL A 627 4.31 8.53 27.01
CA VAL A 627 5.44 8.18 27.87
C VAL A 627 6.51 7.60 26.95
N PRO A 628 7.64 8.29 26.73
CA PRO A 628 8.68 7.79 25.84
C PRO A 628 9.40 6.60 26.49
N VAL A 629 9.98 5.75 25.64
CA VAL A 629 10.85 4.66 26.08
C VAL A 629 12.16 5.22 26.63
N LEU A 630 12.48 4.87 27.87
CA LEU A 630 13.75 5.13 28.54
C LEU A 630 14.57 3.83 28.51
N ARG A 631 15.66 3.82 27.72
CA ARG A 631 16.64 2.73 27.70
C ARG A 631 17.86 3.11 28.54
N GLU A 632 17.94 2.56 29.74
CA GLU A 632 19.08 2.67 30.64
C GLU A 632 19.31 1.30 31.28
N PHE A 633 20.56 0.85 31.41
CA PHE A 633 20.90 -0.43 32.01
C PHE A 633 22.34 -0.39 32.51
N THR A 634 22.76 -1.40 33.28
CA THR A 634 24.12 -1.48 33.79
C THR A 634 24.69 -2.90 33.72
N MET A 635 26.02 -3.01 33.69
CA MET A 635 26.77 -4.27 33.67
C MET A 635 27.75 -4.32 34.85
N THR A 636 27.76 -5.42 35.60
CA THR A 636 28.70 -5.67 36.71
C THR A 636 29.33 -7.04 36.56
N ALA A 637 30.65 -7.17 36.73
CA ALA A 637 31.35 -8.46 36.72
C ALA A 637 31.78 -8.87 38.13
N GLU A 638 31.79 -10.17 38.41
CA GLU A 638 32.27 -10.73 39.69
C GLU A 638 33.78 -10.46 39.92
N GLU A 639 34.60 -10.69 38.88
CA GLU A 639 36.03 -10.39 38.87
C GLU A 639 36.40 -9.55 37.63
N LEU A 640 37.12 -8.43 37.82
CA LEU A 640 37.64 -7.59 36.73
C LEU A 640 39.11 -7.85 36.40
N GLU A 641 39.85 -8.50 37.29
CA GLU A 641 41.27 -8.83 37.15
C GLU A 641 41.48 -10.27 37.63
N ILE A 642 42.02 -11.15 36.78
CA ILE A 642 42.06 -12.59 36.97
C ILE A 642 43.47 -13.12 36.70
N GLU A 643 44.03 -13.88 37.64
CA GLU A 643 45.32 -14.56 37.50
C GLU A 643 45.11 -16.05 37.15
N ALA A 644 45.66 -16.52 36.03
CA ALA A 644 45.42 -17.89 35.55
C ALA A 644 46.60 -18.50 34.77
N ALA A 645 46.91 -19.76 35.06
CA ALA A 645 47.94 -20.53 34.37
C ALA A 645 47.45 -21.11 33.02
N ALA A 646 48.35 -21.21 32.04
CA ALA A 646 48.08 -21.76 30.71
C ALA A 646 48.12 -23.31 30.71
N ASN A 647 47.27 -23.94 31.52
CA ASN A 647 47.33 -25.38 31.83
C ASN A 647 46.09 -26.18 31.38
N GLY A 648 45.21 -25.58 30.56
CA GLY A 648 43.99 -26.21 30.05
C GLY A 648 42.81 -26.29 31.03
N ASN A 649 42.95 -25.81 32.26
CA ASN A 649 41.84 -25.74 33.21
C ASN A 649 41.06 -24.43 33.01
N SER A 650 39.83 -24.54 32.52
CA SER A 650 39.02 -23.37 32.19
C SER A 650 38.62 -22.55 33.41
N ARG A 651 38.68 -21.23 33.28
CA ARG A 651 38.08 -20.25 34.21
C ARG A 651 36.73 -19.77 33.66
N VAL A 652 35.86 -19.30 34.55
CA VAL A 652 34.56 -18.72 34.21
C VAL A 652 34.37 -17.44 35.02
N VAL A 653 33.82 -16.40 34.40
CA VAL A 653 33.50 -15.11 35.03
C VAL A 653 32.03 -14.81 34.82
N TYR A 654 31.29 -14.52 35.89
CA TYR A 654 29.91 -14.07 35.77
C TYR A 654 29.84 -12.56 35.61
N ILE A 655 28.95 -12.12 34.72
CA ILE A 655 28.65 -10.72 34.43
C ILE A 655 27.13 -10.56 34.51
N ASP A 656 26.67 -9.77 35.47
CA ASP A 656 25.27 -9.44 35.67
C ASP A 656 24.89 -8.20 34.87
N LEU A 657 23.74 -8.26 34.20
CA LEU A 657 23.09 -7.15 33.52
C LEU A 657 21.75 -6.85 34.19
N LEU A 658 21.49 -5.57 34.47
CA LEU A 658 20.26 -5.09 35.10
C LEU A 658 19.64 -3.98 34.26
N ASN A 659 18.39 -4.18 33.84
CA ASN A 659 17.56 -3.17 33.18
C ASN A 659 17.16 -2.09 34.20
N LEU A 660 17.39 -0.82 33.86
CA LEU A 660 16.99 0.36 34.64
C LEU A 660 15.97 1.23 33.88
N GLY A 661 15.62 0.82 32.65
CA GLY A 661 14.65 1.45 31.78
C GLY A 661 13.21 1.18 32.19
N ASN A 662 12.27 1.85 31.52
CA ASN A 662 10.84 1.70 31.80
C ASN A 662 10.12 0.70 30.88
N ASP A 663 10.85 0.04 29.99
CA ASP A 663 10.36 -0.89 28.95
C ASP A 663 11.11 -2.23 29.07
N ASP A 664 10.49 -3.30 28.57
CA ASP A 664 11.10 -4.63 28.57
C ASP A 664 12.15 -4.71 27.45
N GLU A 665 13.36 -5.19 27.72
CA GLU A 665 14.51 -5.07 26.79
C GLU A 665 15.26 -6.39 26.52
N VAL A 666 15.94 -6.45 25.37
CA VAL A 666 16.89 -7.52 25.01
C VAL A 666 18.22 -6.91 24.57
N TYR A 667 19.33 -7.42 25.08
CA TYR A 667 20.67 -6.93 24.78
C TYR A 667 21.49 -7.97 24.01
N SER A 668 21.99 -7.57 22.85
CA SER A 668 22.98 -8.30 22.06
C SER A 668 24.38 -8.15 22.67
N LEU A 669 25.20 -9.20 22.60
CA LEU A 669 26.45 -9.35 23.37
C LEU A 669 27.65 -9.62 22.44
N GLU A 670 28.51 -8.62 22.25
CA GLU A 670 29.75 -8.75 21.47
C GLU A 670 30.97 -8.97 22.40
N LEU A 671 31.77 -10.00 22.12
CA LEU A 671 33.04 -10.28 22.81
C LEU A 671 34.24 -9.92 21.92
N VAL A 672 35.06 -8.97 22.38
CA VAL A 672 36.33 -8.58 21.74
C VAL A 672 37.50 -8.93 22.67
N GLN A 673 38.25 -9.97 22.31
CA GLN A 673 39.45 -10.42 23.02
C GLN A 673 40.73 -9.79 22.43
N SER A 674 41.72 -9.48 23.27
CA SER A 674 43.00 -8.85 22.85
C SER A 674 43.85 -9.75 21.95
N ASN A 675 43.70 -11.06 22.06
CA ASN A 675 44.38 -12.08 21.28
C ASN A 675 43.46 -13.29 21.13
N TRP A 676 43.26 -13.77 19.90
CA TRP A 676 42.37 -14.89 19.60
C TRP A 676 42.80 -16.21 20.27
N LYS A 677 44.09 -16.35 20.63
CA LYS A 677 44.63 -17.50 21.35
C LYS A 677 44.08 -17.68 22.78
N LEU A 678 43.38 -16.69 23.34
CA LEU A 678 42.71 -16.84 24.63
C LEU A 678 41.48 -17.78 24.52
N GLU A 679 40.96 -17.97 23.30
CA GLU A 679 39.83 -18.86 22.98
C GLU A 679 38.55 -18.57 23.80
N ALA A 680 38.40 -17.32 24.25
CA ALA A 680 37.30 -16.88 25.10
C ALA A 680 35.95 -16.88 24.37
N TYR A 681 34.88 -17.28 25.05
CA TYR A 681 33.51 -17.25 24.51
C TYR A 681 32.44 -16.98 25.60
N LEU A 682 31.32 -16.38 25.20
CA LEU A 682 30.18 -16.12 26.07
C LEU A 682 29.20 -17.31 26.08
N SER A 683 28.48 -17.49 27.17
CA SER A 683 27.42 -18.51 27.29
C SER A 683 26.20 -18.25 26.39
N ALA A 684 26.00 -17.02 25.96
CA ALA A 684 24.93 -16.60 25.05
C ALA A 684 25.40 -15.40 24.20
N ALA A 685 24.75 -15.19 23.04
CA ALA A 685 24.98 -14.03 22.18
C ALA A 685 23.99 -12.88 22.41
N GLU A 686 22.89 -13.15 23.14
CA GLU A 686 21.83 -12.21 23.50
C GLU A 686 21.33 -12.57 24.91
N THR A 687 20.76 -11.60 25.63
CA THR A 687 20.07 -11.85 26.91
C THR A 687 18.69 -12.51 26.70
N PRO A 688 18.08 -13.10 27.74
CA PRO A 688 16.62 -13.17 27.79
C PRO A 688 15.99 -11.76 27.76
N MET A 689 14.66 -11.70 27.59
CA MET A 689 13.89 -10.49 27.86
C MET A 689 14.09 -10.09 29.33
N LEU A 690 14.46 -8.83 29.58
CA LEU A 690 14.59 -8.26 30.91
C LEU A 690 13.44 -7.30 31.18
N ASP A 691 12.55 -7.68 32.09
CA ASP A 691 11.40 -6.89 32.53
C ASP A 691 11.80 -5.44 32.91
N ALA A 692 10.92 -4.48 32.66
CA ALA A 692 11.13 -3.07 33.00
C ALA A 692 11.50 -2.83 34.47
N TRP A 693 12.41 -1.87 34.72
CA TRP A 693 12.90 -1.38 36.02
C TRP A 693 13.69 -2.35 36.92
N ASP A 694 13.44 -3.66 36.90
CA ASP A 694 14.14 -4.62 37.77
C ASP A 694 14.52 -5.97 37.12
N GLY A 695 14.37 -6.12 35.80
CA GLY A 695 14.82 -7.31 35.07
C GLY A 695 16.34 -7.51 35.09
N GLU A 696 16.80 -8.62 35.65
CA GLU A 696 18.21 -8.99 35.78
C GLU A 696 18.56 -10.33 35.10
N THR A 697 19.81 -10.47 34.62
CA THR A 697 20.36 -11.74 34.13
C THR A 697 21.88 -11.81 34.30
N SER A 698 22.40 -13.00 34.60
CA SER A 698 23.84 -13.30 34.57
C SER A 698 24.23 -13.95 33.24
N ILE A 699 25.36 -13.54 32.66
CA ILE A 699 26.03 -14.22 31.55
C ILE A 699 27.42 -14.72 32.00
N ALA A 700 27.91 -15.80 31.40
CA ALA A 700 29.20 -16.38 31.73
C ALA A 700 30.22 -16.17 30.60
N LEU A 701 31.34 -15.51 30.90
CA LEU A 701 32.55 -15.49 30.08
C LEU A 701 33.37 -16.74 30.40
N ASN A 702 33.53 -17.62 29.44
CA ASN A 702 34.33 -18.83 29.55
C ASN A 702 35.73 -18.57 28.98
N LEU A 703 36.76 -18.96 29.74
CA LEU A 703 38.17 -18.78 29.43
C LEU A 703 38.85 -20.16 29.43
N PRO A 704 39.05 -20.83 28.29
CA PRO A 704 39.57 -22.20 28.26
C PRO A 704 41.00 -22.38 28.80
N MET A 705 41.79 -21.31 28.84
CA MET A 705 43.21 -21.30 29.26
C MET A 705 44.09 -22.32 28.51
N PRO A 706 44.11 -22.31 27.17
CA PRO A 706 44.78 -23.33 26.37
C PRO A 706 46.29 -23.43 26.66
N VAL A 707 46.80 -24.65 26.57
CA VAL A 707 48.20 -25.00 26.89
C VAL A 707 49.16 -24.32 25.91
N GLY A 708 50.23 -23.70 26.43
CA GLY A 708 51.17 -22.90 25.63
C GLY A 708 50.70 -21.48 25.28
N LEU A 709 49.65 -20.97 25.93
CA LEU A 709 49.26 -19.55 25.84
C LEU A 709 50.33 -18.67 26.49
N ALA A 710 51.03 -17.85 25.69
CA ALA A 710 52.19 -17.07 26.12
C ALA A 710 51.88 -16.13 27.32
N PRO A 711 52.79 -15.97 28.29
CA PRO A 711 52.54 -15.18 29.50
C PRO A 711 52.23 -13.70 29.27
N GLY A 712 51.59 -13.09 30.27
CA GLY A 712 51.32 -11.64 30.35
C GLY A 712 49.83 -11.27 30.25
N LEU A 713 49.57 -9.96 30.10
CA LEU A 713 48.22 -9.40 30.21
C LEU A 713 47.39 -9.51 28.92
N TYR A 714 46.28 -10.22 29.01
CA TYR A 714 45.21 -10.30 28.01
C TYR A 714 43.99 -9.50 28.49
N THR A 715 43.09 -9.15 27.58
CA THR A 715 41.80 -8.55 27.94
C THR A 715 40.66 -9.17 27.15
N ALA A 716 39.52 -9.31 27.82
CA ALA A 716 38.25 -9.71 27.22
C ALA A 716 37.24 -8.58 27.47
N ARG A 717 36.87 -7.85 26.42
CA ARG A 717 35.87 -6.79 26.49
C ARG A 717 34.53 -7.28 25.96
N ILE A 718 33.52 -7.25 26.82
CA ILE A 718 32.13 -7.52 26.46
C ILE A 718 31.46 -6.17 26.23
N THR A 719 30.71 -6.04 25.13
CA THR A 719 29.84 -4.89 24.87
C THR A 719 28.41 -5.41 24.76
N ALA A 720 27.53 -4.95 25.64
CA ALA A 720 26.10 -5.19 25.54
C ALA A 720 25.43 -4.02 24.81
N THR A 721 24.57 -4.29 23.83
CA THR A 721 23.87 -3.28 23.04
C THR A 721 22.41 -3.67 22.88
N SER A 722 21.47 -2.77 23.19
CA SER A 722 20.03 -3.00 23.00
C SER A 722 19.74 -3.38 21.54
N VAL A 723 18.90 -4.39 21.36
CA VAL A 723 18.46 -4.83 20.03
C VAL A 723 17.56 -3.78 19.36
N ASP A 724 16.78 -3.04 20.14
CA ASP A 724 15.84 -2.01 19.66
C ASP A 724 16.45 -0.60 19.58
N ASP A 725 17.49 -0.27 20.35
CA ASP A 725 18.28 0.95 20.17
C ASP A 725 19.81 0.73 20.25
N PRO A 726 20.51 0.63 19.10
CA PRO A 726 21.97 0.52 19.05
C PRO A 726 22.78 1.69 19.63
N MET A 727 22.13 2.78 20.09
CA MET A 727 22.77 3.83 20.89
C MET A 727 22.84 3.46 22.39
N ALA A 728 21.89 2.68 22.90
CA ALA A 728 21.85 2.21 24.27
C ALA A 728 22.77 0.99 24.45
N LYS A 729 23.97 1.24 24.97
CA LYS A 729 25.00 0.20 25.15
C LYS A 729 25.94 0.50 26.30
N GLU A 730 26.44 -0.57 26.90
CA GLU A 730 27.48 -0.53 27.93
C GLU A 730 28.61 -1.52 27.59
N GLN A 731 29.79 -1.30 28.19
CA GLN A 731 30.95 -2.16 27.97
C GLN A 731 31.71 -2.43 29.28
N ILE A 732 32.08 -3.69 29.48
CA ILE A 732 32.90 -4.14 30.60
C ILE A 732 34.14 -4.85 30.07
N THR A 733 35.30 -4.62 30.69
CA THR A 733 36.58 -5.20 30.26
C THR A 733 37.19 -5.96 31.41
N ILE A 734 37.37 -7.27 31.20
CA ILE A 734 38.05 -8.17 32.14
C ILE A 734 39.52 -8.23 31.74
N ASN A 735 40.43 -8.08 32.69
CA ASN A 735 41.86 -8.27 32.52
C ASN A 735 42.23 -9.69 32.96
N ILE A 736 43.00 -10.41 32.15
CA ILE A 736 43.46 -11.77 32.46
C ILE A 736 44.99 -11.76 32.41
N ASP A 737 45.64 -11.92 33.56
CA ASP A 737 47.10 -12.08 33.63
C ASP A 737 47.43 -13.57 33.52
N VAL A 738 48.08 -13.95 32.41
CA VAL A 738 48.44 -15.33 32.12
C VAL A 738 49.82 -15.60 32.71
N THR A 739 49.88 -16.46 33.72
CA THR A 739 51.13 -16.73 34.46
C THR A 739 52.06 -17.64 33.68
N ASP A 740 53.35 -17.56 33.99
CA ASP A 740 54.34 -18.56 33.59
C ASP A 740 53.87 -19.95 34.06
N THR A 741 53.96 -20.94 33.18
CA THR A 741 53.34 -22.27 33.33
C THR A 741 54.23 -23.32 32.65
N ALA A 742 54.90 -24.14 33.45
CA ALA A 742 55.64 -25.30 32.96
C ALA A 742 54.68 -26.44 32.57
N ALA A 743 54.94 -27.10 31.45
CA ALA A 743 54.28 -28.34 31.06
C ALA A 743 55.19 -29.14 30.11
N VAL A 744 55.22 -30.46 30.27
CA VAL A 744 56.09 -31.36 29.49
C VAL A 744 55.30 -32.52 28.92
N TRP A 745 55.65 -32.93 27.71
CA TRP A 745 55.15 -34.14 27.07
C TRP A 745 56.32 -35.02 26.62
N VAL A 746 56.12 -36.33 26.64
CA VAL A 746 57.09 -37.34 26.21
C VAL A 746 56.32 -38.36 25.36
N SER A 747 56.89 -38.78 24.23
CA SER A 747 56.27 -39.80 23.37
C SER A 747 56.22 -41.18 24.03
N ASP A 748 55.14 -41.92 23.80
CA ASP A 748 55.15 -43.38 23.91
C ASP A 748 55.73 -43.97 22.62
N GLU A 749 56.55 -45.01 22.74
CA GLU A 749 57.21 -45.72 21.63
C GLU A 749 56.88 -47.22 21.73
N ASP A 750 56.94 -47.95 20.62
CA ASP A 750 56.81 -49.42 20.61
C ASP A 750 57.98 -50.08 19.88
N ALA A 751 58.22 -51.37 20.14
CA ALA A 751 59.41 -52.07 19.63
C ALA A 751 59.01 -53.30 18.79
N ASP A 752 58.92 -53.09 17.46
CA ASP A 752 58.44 -54.05 16.45
C ASP A 752 59.27 -55.36 16.26
N GLN A 753 60.08 -55.77 17.24
CA GLN A 753 60.97 -56.93 17.13
C GLN A 753 61.25 -57.63 18.47
N SER A 754 61.51 -58.94 18.43
CA SER A 754 62.07 -59.67 19.57
C SER A 754 63.52 -59.31 19.86
N TYR A 755 63.88 -59.34 21.13
CA TYR A 755 65.27 -59.20 21.59
C TYR A 755 65.78 -60.50 22.22
N ILE A 756 67.00 -60.90 21.85
CA ILE A 756 67.65 -62.09 22.39
C ILE A 756 68.44 -61.69 23.65
N PRO A 757 68.30 -62.41 24.78
CA PRO A 757 69.11 -62.18 25.99
C PRO A 757 70.61 -62.32 25.69
N GLY A 758 71.42 -61.38 26.19
CA GLY A 758 72.87 -61.37 25.98
C GLY A 758 73.36 -60.82 24.63
N ASP A 759 72.45 -60.36 23.75
CA ASP A 759 72.82 -59.75 22.46
C ASP A 759 73.35 -58.30 22.60
N VAL A 760 73.90 -57.76 21.51
CA VAL A 760 74.54 -56.44 21.46
C VAL A 760 73.57 -55.29 21.73
N ALA A 761 74.10 -54.21 22.33
CA ALA A 761 73.33 -53.03 22.69
C ALA A 761 72.63 -52.37 21.48
N GLN A 762 71.34 -52.08 21.65
CA GLN A 762 70.50 -51.41 20.65
C GLN A 762 70.00 -50.05 21.20
N SER A 763 69.29 -49.27 20.39
CA SER A 763 68.78 -47.96 20.85
C SER A 763 67.42 -47.57 20.26
N MET A 764 66.66 -46.83 21.08
CA MET A 764 65.34 -46.26 20.79
C MET A 764 65.41 -44.73 20.95
N ARG A 765 64.44 -43.99 20.39
CA ARG A 765 64.33 -42.54 20.54
C ARG A 765 62.97 -42.17 21.12
N PHE A 766 62.96 -41.18 22.01
CA PHE A 766 61.75 -40.59 22.59
C PHE A 766 61.77 -39.09 22.30
N GLU A 767 60.65 -38.54 21.82
CA GLU A 767 60.46 -37.10 21.65
C GLU A 767 60.01 -36.48 23.00
N VAL A 768 60.79 -35.55 23.55
CA VAL A 768 60.40 -34.71 24.69
C VAL A 768 60.02 -33.33 24.16
N ARG A 769 58.82 -32.84 24.46
CA ARG A 769 58.35 -31.51 24.03
C ARG A 769 58.03 -30.61 25.22
N ASN A 770 58.47 -29.36 25.16
CA ASN A 770 57.97 -28.31 26.04
C ASN A 770 56.55 -27.92 25.60
N ASN A 771 55.55 -28.24 26.41
CA ASN A 771 54.17 -27.77 26.22
C ASN A 771 53.86 -26.54 27.11
N GLY A 772 54.79 -26.12 27.96
CA GLY A 772 54.68 -24.91 28.76
C GLY A 772 54.65 -23.64 27.91
N ASN A 773 54.35 -22.52 28.55
CA ASN A 773 54.33 -21.21 27.90
C ASN A 773 55.62 -20.39 28.12
N GLU A 774 56.54 -20.87 28.96
CA GLU A 774 57.91 -20.38 29.15
C GLU A 774 58.92 -21.38 28.55
N ALA A 775 60.15 -20.93 28.25
CA ALA A 775 61.23 -21.82 27.82
C ALA A 775 61.83 -22.57 29.02
N ASP A 776 61.92 -23.90 28.92
CA ASP A 776 62.21 -24.80 30.04
C ASP A 776 63.29 -25.84 29.68
N ARG A 777 63.79 -26.56 30.67
CA ARG A 777 64.68 -27.71 30.53
C ARG A 777 64.08 -28.90 31.26
N PHE A 778 64.26 -30.09 30.71
CA PHE A 778 63.78 -31.30 31.34
C PHE A 778 64.93 -32.13 31.87
N ASN A 779 64.84 -32.45 33.16
CA ASN A 779 65.68 -33.46 33.81
C ASN A 779 65.11 -34.85 33.48
N MET A 780 65.95 -35.70 32.92
CA MET A 780 65.58 -36.97 32.33
C MET A 780 65.97 -38.13 33.25
N SER A 781 65.03 -39.03 33.53
CA SER A 781 65.27 -40.24 34.32
C SER A 781 64.54 -41.44 33.70
N MET A 782 64.89 -42.65 34.14
CA MET A 782 64.28 -43.89 33.64
C MET A 782 63.82 -44.80 34.77
N ASP A 783 62.63 -45.38 34.58
CA ASP A 783 62.14 -46.52 35.35
C ASP A 783 62.53 -47.79 34.58
N ILE A 784 63.65 -48.41 34.98
CA ILE A 784 64.28 -49.53 34.27
C ILE A 784 63.82 -50.86 34.89
N PRO A 785 63.20 -51.77 34.12
CA PRO A 785 62.70 -53.05 34.63
C PRO A 785 63.81 -54.07 34.89
N GLU A 786 63.58 -55.00 35.82
CA GLU A 786 64.54 -56.06 36.17
C GLU A 786 64.85 -56.95 34.95
N GLY A 787 66.14 -57.20 34.69
CA GLY A 787 66.64 -57.90 33.50
C GLY A 787 67.06 -56.99 32.33
N MET A 788 66.72 -55.70 32.38
CA MET A 788 67.18 -54.68 31.42
C MET A 788 68.29 -53.81 32.02
N ASP A 789 69.23 -53.38 31.19
CA ASP A 789 70.16 -52.27 31.49
C ASP A 789 70.01 -51.21 30.40
N ALA A 790 69.87 -49.93 30.79
CA ALA A 790 69.51 -48.83 29.90
C ALA A 790 70.18 -47.51 30.30
N SER A 791 70.64 -46.75 29.31
CA SER A 791 71.39 -45.51 29.50
C SER A 791 71.03 -44.45 28.44
N PHE A 792 71.04 -43.18 28.83
CA PHE A 792 70.80 -42.08 27.89
C PHE A 792 72.04 -41.77 27.02
N GLY A 793 71.79 -41.55 25.74
CA GLY A 793 72.75 -40.99 24.79
C GLY A 793 72.45 -39.52 24.48
N LEU A 794 73.51 -38.72 24.36
CA LEU A 794 73.50 -37.34 23.86
C LEU A 794 72.80 -36.26 24.73
N LEU A 795 72.47 -36.54 25.99
CA LEU A 795 72.00 -35.52 26.94
C LEU A 795 73.08 -34.51 27.37
N VAL A 796 72.64 -33.33 27.80
CA VAL A 796 73.48 -32.25 28.35
C VAL A 796 73.82 -32.55 29.81
N GLU A 797 75.12 -32.51 30.13
CA GLU A 797 75.71 -32.92 31.42
C GLU A 797 75.39 -34.36 31.89
N GLY A 798 74.74 -35.15 31.03
CA GLY A 798 74.39 -36.56 31.25
C GLY A 798 72.90 -36.80 31.56
N GLU A 799 72.21 -35.79 32.08
CA GLU A 799 70.85 -35.95 32.67
C GLU A 799 69.82 -34.93 32.15
N THR A 800 70.22 -33.86 31.44
CA THR A 800 69.27 -32.77 31.05
C THR A 800 69.13 -32.55 29.55
N THR A 801 67.98 -32.01 29.13
CA THR A 801 67.80 -31.49 27.76
C THR A 801 68.51 -30.14 27.55
N PRO A 802 68.69 -29.71 26.29
CA PRO A 802 68.79 -28.28 25.96
C PRO A 802 67.62 -27.46 26.56
N LEU A 803 67.76 -26.14 26.57
CA LEU A 803 66.62 -25.25 26.75
C LEU A 803 65.71 -25.42 25.53
N LEU A 804 64.42 -25.66 25.75
CA LEU A 804 63.41 -25.83 24.71
C LEU A 804 62.40 -24.69 24.81
N GLU A 805 62.22 -23.94 23.73
CA GLU A 805 61.18 -22.91 23.63
C GLU A 805 59.76 -23.52 23.69
N PRO A 806 58.71 -22.76 24.01
CA PRO A 806 57.32 -23.24 23.97
C PRO A 806 56.93 -23.92 22.64
N GLY A 807 56.59 -25.20 22.71
CA GLY A 807 56.28 -26.06 21.56
C GLY A 807 57.49 -26.73 20.89
N GLU A 808 58.73 -26.41 21.28
CA GLU A 808 59.94 -27.05 20.79
C GLU A 808 60.15 -28.44 21.40
N SER A 809 60.70 -29.37 20.62
CA SER A 809 60.95 -30.74 21.02
C SER A 809 62.36 -31.26 20.72
N TYR A 810 62.75 -32.27 21.48
CA TYR A 810 64.09 -32.83 21.50
C TYR A 810 64.05 -34.35 21.58
N ASN A 811 64.78 -35.02 20.69
CA ASN A 811 64.81 -36.48 20.59
C ASN A 811 65.90 -37.07 21.49
N VAL A 812 65.50 -37.56 22.66
CA VAL A 812 66.37 -38.28 23.60
C VAL A 812 66.57 -39.70 23.09
N THR A 813 67.82 -40.15 22.96
CA THR A 813 68.13 -41.53 22.54
C THR A 813 68.43 -42.38 23.77
N VAL A 814 67.73 -43.51 23.96
CA VAL A 814 68.04 -44.50 25.00
C VAL A 814 68.79 -45.67 24.36
N THR A 815 69.91 -46.07 24.94
CA THR A 815 70.67 -47.28 24.56
C THR A 815 70.43 -48.36 25.60
N PHE A 816 70.10 -49.58 25.19
CA PHE A 816 69.68 -50.66 26.10
C PHE A 816 70.24 -52.04 25.72
N THR A 817 70.26 -52.94 26.72
CA THR A 817 70.65 -54.36 26.65
C THR A 817 69.78 -55.20 27.59
N PHE A 818 69.77 -56.52 27.40
CA PHE A 818 69.05 -57.46 28.27
C PHE A 818 69.99 -58.57 28.78
N ALA A 819 69.90 -58.85 30.09
CA ALA A 819 70.75 -59.83 30.75
C ALA A 819 70.40 -61.28 30.37
N ASP A 820 71.41 -62.17 30.38
CA ASP A 820 71.25 -63.60 30.10
C ASP A 820 70.10 -64.23 30.90
N GLY A 821 69.21 -64.96 30.21
CA GLY A 821 68.07 -65.65 30.84
C GLY A 821 66.82 -64.78 31.10
N THR A 822 66.84 -63.49 30.75
CA THR A 822 65.65 -62.61 30.78
C THR A 822 64.60 -63.11 29.78
N ASN A 823 63.33 -63.21 30.18
CA ASN A 823 62.23 -63.66 29.33
C ASN A 823 60.92 -62.89 29.63
N GLY A 824 60.08 -62.67 28.62
CA GLY A 824 58.77 -62.05 28.73
C GLY A 824 58.71 -60.61 28.18
N GLN A 825 57.76 -59.83 28.70
CA GLN A 825 57.52 -58.43 28.33
C GLN A 825 58.09 -57.49 29.41
N LEU A 826 58.95 -56.56 29.01
CA LEU A 826 59.52 -55.52 29.85
C LEU A 826 58.98 -54.14 29.41
N ILE A 827 58.80 -53.22 30.36
CA ILE A 827 58.35 -51.85 30.07
C ILE A 827 59.35 -50.87 30.68
N LEU A 828 60.02 -50.11 29.81
CA LEU A 828 60.82 -48.95 30.18
C LEU A 828 59.89 -47.74 30.27
N LYS A 829 60.09 -46.85 31.26
CA LYS A 829 59.53 -45.49 31.21
C LYS A 829 60.64 -44.47 31.15
N VAL A 830 60.55 -43.52 30.23
CA VAL A 830 61.39 -42.32 30.16
C VAL A 830 60.60 -41.17 30.77
N ILE A 831 61.10 -40.64 31.89
CA ILE A 831 60.45 -39.60 32.69
C ILE A 831 61.18 -38.28 32.45
N ALA A 832 60.44 -37.24 32.06
CA ALA A 832 60.90 -35.87 31.94
C ALA A 832 60.28 -35.03 33.08
N THR A 833 61.10 -34.34 33.85
CA THR A 833 60.67 -33.43 34.94
C THR A 833 61.17 -32.02 34.62
N SER A 834 60.31 -31.01 34.76
CA SER A 834 60.66 -29.60 34.54
C SER A 834 61.76 -29.13 35.51
N VAL A 835 62.58 -28.18 35.05
CA VAL A 835 63.58 -27.49 35.87
C VAL A 835 63.03 -26.17 36.41
N ASN A 836 62.03 -25.58 35.73
CA ASN A 836 61.32 -24.40 36.21
C ASN A 836 60.29 -24.75 37.32
N ASP A 837 59.69 -25.96 37.30
CA ASP A 837 58.79 -26.47 38.35
C ASP A 837 59.04 -27.97 38.61
N ASP A 838 59.61 -28.32 39.78
CA ASP A 838 59.96 -29.72 40.11
C ASP A 838 58.75 -30.63 40.41
N SER A 839 57.53 -30.09 40.45
CA SER A 839 56.29 -30.86 40.55
C SER A 839 55.75 -31.28 39.17
N VAL A 840 56.17 -30.63 38.09
CA VAL A 840 55.70 -30.90 36.72
C VAL A 840 56.56 -31.99 36.08
N SER A 841 55.99 -33.18 35.92
CA SER A 841 56.61 -34.29 35.19
C SER A 841 55.62 -35.04 34.31
N SER A 842 56.14 -35.61 33.20
CA SER A 842 55.43 -36.55 32.34
C SER A 842 56.37 -37.69 31.98
N TYR A 843 55.81 -38.84 31.61
CA TYR A 843 56.60 -39.97 31.13
C TYR A 843 56.03 -40.52 29.83
N GLY A 844 56.93 -41.04 29.00
CA GLY A 844 56.63 -41.92 27.88
C GLY A 844 57.06 -43.34 28.22
N LYS A 845 56.39 -44.35 27.66
CA LYS A 845 56.73 -45.76 27.87
C LYS A 845 57.20 -46.42 26.57
N CYS A 846 58.03 -47.45 26.69
CA CYS A 846 58.29 -48.37 25.59
C CYS A 846 58.25 -49.82 26.08
N THR A 847 57.65 -50.69 25.26
CA THR A 847 57.51 -52.11 25.53
C THR A 847 58.57 -52.89 24.77
N TYR A 848 59.27 -53.81 25.43
CA TYR A 848 60.25 -54.70 24.81
C TYR A 848 59.87 -56.15 25.08
N ARG A 849 59.82 -57.00 24.05
CA ARG A 849 59.60 -58.44 24.19
C ARG A 849 60.91 -59.19 24.04
N VAL A 850 61.32 -59.85 25.13
CA VAL A 850 62.67 -60.39 25.33
C VAL A 850 62.60 -61.89 25.57
N GLY A 851 63.46 -62.67 24.92
CA GLY A 851 63.44 -64.13 25.05
C GLY A 851 62.09 -64.73 24.63
N SER A 852 61.73 -65.87 25.22
CA SER A 852 60.53 -66.58 24.79
C SER A 852 59.25 -66.12 25.48
N GLN A 853 58.21 -65.91 24.67
CA GLN A 853 56.83 -65.66 25.09
C GLN A 853 56.02 -66.97 25.18
N ASN A 854 56.65 -68.14 24.97
CA ASN A 854 56.02 -69.47 24.87
C ASN A 854 54.95 -69.52 23.74
N TRP A 855 55.26 -68.99 22.56
CA TRP A 855 54.42 -69.07 21.36
C TRP A 855 54.97 -70.05 20.32
N ILE A 856 56.27 -70.34 20.38
CA ILE A 856 56.97 -71.43 19.72
C ILE A 856 57.57 -72.32 20.80
N ARG A 857 57.52 -73.63 20.59
CA ARG A 857 58.15 -74.60 21.49
C ARG A 857 58.92 -75.67 20.73
N ILE A 858 60.22 -75.75 20.97
CA ILE A 858 61.06 -76.85 20.48
C ILE A 858 60.96 -78.02 21.48
N ILE A 859 60.73 -79.23 20.97
CA ILE A 859 60.57 -80.47 21.74
C ILE A 859 61.47 -81.52 21.10
N SER A 860 62.46 -82.03 21.86
CA SER A 860 63.15 -83.28 21.52
C SER A 860 62.52 -84.45 22.27
N THR A 861 62.50 -85.62 21.62
CA THR A 861 62.15 -86.91 22.25
C THR A 861 63.23 -87.98 22.03
N GLU A 862 64.32 -87.64 21.32
CA GLU A 862 65.41 -88.53 20.98
C GLU A 862 66.66 -88.18 21.80
N SER A 863 67.30 -89.20 22.40
CA SER A 863 68.58 -89.07 23.09
C SER A 863 69.68 -89.74 22.26
N THR A 864 70.46 -88.96 21.54
CA THR A 864 71.33 -89.49 20.48
C THR A 864 72.68 -89.94 21.03
N ILE A 865 72.91 -91.26 20.93
CA ILE A 865 74.19 -91.90 21.22
C ILE A 865 74.84 -92.27 19.88
N ILE A 866 76.05 -91.77 19.64
CA ILE A 866 76.84 -91.98 18.43
C ILE A 866 78.01 -92.89 18.78
N ASP A 867 78.01 -94.12 18.26
CA ASP A 867 79.05 -95.12 18.52
C ASP A 867 79.78 -95.68 17.28
N GLU A 868 79.35 -95.28 16.07
CA GLU A 868 80.11 -95.42 14.83
C GLU A 868 80.26 -94.08 14.08
N ALA A 869 81.21 -93.99 13.15
CA ALA A 869 81.54 -92.74 12.45
C ALA A 869 80.68 -92.54 11.20
N GLY A 870 80.06 -91.37 11.07
CA GLY A 870 79.15 -91.07 9.98
C GLY A 870 78.37 -89.77 10.17
N GLU A 871 77.29 -89.66 9.40
CA GLU A 871 76.34 -88.55 9.40
C GLU A 871 75.04 -89.01 10.10
N TYR A 872 74.64 -88.30 11.15
CA TYR A 872 73.50 -88.63 12.00
C TYR A 872 72.44 -87.53 11.91
N GLU A 873 71.26 -87.88 11.39
CA GLU A 873 70.09 -86.98 11.38
C GLU A 873 69.27 -87.19 12.67
N ILE A 874 69.22 -86.17 13.53
CA ILE A 874 68.34 -86.10 14.71
C ILE A 874 67.12 -85.24 14.36
N THR A 875 65.92 -85.63 14.80
CA THR A 875 64.72 -84.80 14.61
C THR A 875 64.30 -84.09 15.90
N VAL A 876 64.05 -82.78 15.81
CA VAL A 876 63.36 -82.02 16.86
C VAL A 876 62.04 -81.48 16.33
N ARG A 877 61.00 -81.51 17.16
CA ARG A 877 59.69 -80.96 16.79
C ARG A 877 59.60 -79.51 17.23
N VAL A 878 59.40 -78.63 16.26
CA VAL A 878 59.04 -77.23 16.53
C VAL A 878 57.52 -77.14 16.44
N ARG A 879 56.88 -76.78 17.55
CA ARG A 879 55.43 -76.58 17.64
C ARG A 879 55.09 -75.10 17.69
N ASN A 880 54.12 -74.69 16.87
CA ASN A 880 53.43 -73.42 17.03
C ASN A 880 52.37 -73.55 18.14
N GLN A 881 52.40 -72.63 19.12
CA GLN A 881 51.44 -72.49 20.21
C GLN A 881 50.72 -71.13 20.18
N TYR A 882 50.95 -70.33 19.14
CA TYR A 882 50.28 -69.05 18.88
C TYR A 882 48.90 -69.23 18.23
N THR A 883 48.10 -68.17 18.22
CA THR A 883 46.73 -68.13 17.67
C THR A 883 46.66 -67.98 16.15
N GLU A 884 47.79 -67.90 15.46
CA GLU A 884 47.90 -67.83 14.00
C GLU A 884 49.12 -68.63 13.49
N GLY A 885 49.20 -68.84 12.18
CA GLY A 885 50.40 -69.41 11.56
C GLY A 885 51.62 -68.47 11.65
N GLN A 886 52.81 -69.04 11.73
CA GLN A 886 54.07 -68.31 11.92
C GLN A 886 55.15 -68.67 10.89
N SER A 887 56.00 -67.71 10.54
CA SER A 887 57.22 -67.93 9.75
C SER A 887 58.43 -68.08 10.68
N VAL A 888 58.98 -69.28 10.79
CA VAL A 888 60.01 -69.61 11.79
C VAL A 888 61.36 -69.87 11.12
N THR A 889 62.41 -69.24 11.65
CA THR A 889 63.81 -69.48 11.29
C THR A 889 64.52 -70.23 12.40
N MET A 890 65.18 -71.33 12.03
CA MET A 890 65.95 -72.20 12.90
C MET A 890 67.45 -71.90 12.79
N SER A 891 68.08 -71.66 13.94
CA SER A 891 69.54 -71.47 14.07
C SER A 891 70.11 -72.32 15.21
N MET A 892 71.44 -72.43 15.29
CA MET A 892 72.12 -73.40 16.15
C MET A 892 73.49 -72.88 16.58
N ASP A 893 73.70 -72.79 17.90
CA ASP A 893 74.95 -72.37 18.54
C ASP A 893 75.62 -73.56 19.22
N GLN A 894 76.79 -73.93 18.70
CA GLN A 894 77.56 -75.11 19.09
C GLN A 894 78.46 -74.93 20.30
N GLN A 895 78.60 -73.71 20.86
CA GLN A 895 79.28 -73.42 22.13
C GLN A 895 80.62 -74.16 22.38
N GLY A 896 81.40 -74.37 21.32
CA GLY A 896 82.72 -75.02 21.38
C GLY A 896 82.70 -76.56 21.34
N THR A 897 81.59 -77.19 20.94
CA THR A 897 81.50 -78.64 20.68
C THR A 897 82.10 -79.07 19.33
N ASN A 898 82.37 -78.11 18.43
CA ASN A 898 82.94 -78.29 17.08
C ASN A 898 84.24 -79.12 17.00
N ARG A 899 84.88 -79.39 18.15
CA ARG A 899 86.09 -80.22 18.26
C ARG A 899 85.82 -81.73 18.20
N TRP A 900 84.58 -82.15 18.43
CA TRP A 900 84.17 -83.57 18.47
C TRP A 900 83.29 -83.96 17.26
N TYR A 901 82.42 -83.06 16.82
CA TYR A 901 81.58 -83.22 15.63
C TYR A 901 81.34 -81.86 14.95
N SER A 902 80.94 -81.90 13.68
CA SER A 902 80.29 -80.77 13.02
C SER A 902 78.78 -80.96 13.14
N SER A 903 78.01 -79.93 13.47
CA SER A 903 76.54 -79.99 13.42
C SER A 903 75.93 -78.83 12.63
N SER A 904 74.82 -79.10 11.96
CA SER A 904 74.11 -78.12 11.13
C SER A 904 72.62 -78.47 10.96
N ILE A 905 71.78 -77.47 10.78
CA ILE A 905 70.36 -77.68 10.45
C ILE A 905 70.21 -77.85 8.93
N LYS A 906 69.47 -78.88 8.52
CA LYS A 906 69.22 -79.25 7.12
C LYS A 906 68.60 -78.06 6.37
N SER A 907 69.08 -77.79 5.16
CA SER A 907 68.75 -76.54 4.46
C SER A 907 67.27 -76.37 4.09
N SER A 908 66.49 -77.46 4.04
CA SER A 908 65.03 -77.43 3.89
C SER A 908 64.26 -77.02 5.15
N ASP A 909 64.91 -77.12 6.31
CA ASP A 909 64.33 -77.00 7.65
C ASP A 909 64.93 -75.81 8.42
N ARG A 910 65.64 -74.92 7.72
CA ARG A 910 66.15 -73.66 8.27
C ARG A 910 65.09 -72.57 8.35
N ASP A 911 64.24 -72.44 7.34
CA ASP A 911 63.25 -71.38 7.23
C ASP A 911 61.94 -71.99 6.76
N PHE A 912 60.85 -71.83 7.51
CA PHE A 912 59.57 -72.45 7.18
C PHE A 912 58.34 -71.79 7.80
N TRP A 913 57.20 -71.96 7.12
CA TRP A 913 55.89 -71.68 7.68
C TRP A 913 55.45 -72.83 8.62
N LEU A 914 54.76 -72.46 9.68
CA LEU A 914 54.21 -73.32 10.73
C LEU A 914 52.77 -72.88 10.99
N GLU A 915 51.78 -73.66 10.56
CA GLU A 915 50.36 -73.32 10.73
C GLU A 915 49.94 -73.25 12.22
N LEU A 916 48.73 -72.75 12.51
CA LEU A 916 48.08 -72.82 13.82
C LEU A 916 48.17 -74.23 14.41
N GLU A 917 48.62 -74.36 15.67
CA GLU A 917 48.88 -75.63 16.37
C GLU A 917 49.84 -76.60 15.65
N GLY A 918 50.47 -76.19 14.56
CA GLY A 918 51.30 -77.03 13.72
C GLY A 918 52.52 -77.58 14.46
N GLU A 919 52.87 -78.82 14.18
CA GLU A 919 54.16 -79.42 14.54
C GLU A 919 54.95 -79.70 13.27
N ARG A 920 56.18 -79.21 13.17
CA ARG A 920 57.14 -79.58 12.12
C ARG A 920 58.36 -80.26 12.73
N GLU A 921 58.75 -81.39 12.15
CA GLU A 921 60.04 -82.03 12.44
C GLU A 921 61.14 -81.29 11.66
N VAL A 922 62.14 -80.81 12.39
CA VAL A 922 63.34 -80.13 11.89
C VAL A 922 64.51 -81.07 12.00
N THR A 923 65.17 -81.33 10.88
CA THR A 923 66.28 -82.26 10.81
C THR A 923 67.61 -81.57 11.11
N ILE A 924 68.35 -82.14 12.05
CA ILE A 924 69.65 -81.63 12.49
C ILE A 924 70.70 -82.70 12.20
N VAL A 925 71.70 -82.33 11.41
CA VAL A 925 72.73 -83.22 10.87
C VAL A 925 74.00 -83.08 11.70
N PHE A 926 74.49 -84.20 12.25
CA PHE A 926 75.73 -84.31 13.01
C PHE A 926 76.74 -85.20 12.26
N GLU A 927 77.87 -84.64 11.85
CA GLU A 927 78.96 -85.35 11.15
C GLU A 927 80.11 -85.65 12.13
N VAL A 928 80.45 -86.93 12.30
CA VAL A 928 81.42 -87.41 13.29
C VAL A 928 82.50 -88.29 12.64
N GLN A 929 83.77 -87.91 12.82
CA GLN A 929 84.91 -88.58 12.20
C GLN A 929 85.43 -89.76 13.04
N SER A 930 85.83 -90.86 12.38
CA SER A 930 86.30 -92.11 13.02
C SER A 930 87.57 -91.94 13.86
N SER A 931 88.42 -90.98 13.50
CA SER A 931 89.57 -90.55 14.31
C SER A 931 89.16 -90.06 15.70
N ILE A 932 88.03 -89.36 15.83
CA ILE A 932 87.50 -88.86 17.10
C ILE A 932 87.01 -90.04 17.95
N LEU A 933 86.14 -90.91 17.42
CA LEU A 933 85.52 -92.00 18.21
C LEU A 933 86.54 -93.03 18.74
N LEU A 934 87.63 -93.28 18.01
CA LEU A 934 88.73 -94.12 18.49
C LEU A 934 89.61 -93.42 19.56
N THR A 935 89.57 -92.09 19.66
CA THR A 935 90.44 -91.31 20.57
C THR A 935 89.72 -90.59 21.70
N LEU A 936 88.37 -90.51 21.71
CA LEU A 936 87.52 -90.03 22.82
C LEU A 936 88.14 -90.39 24.18
N ASP A 937 88.46 -89.41 25.04
CA ASP A 937 89.22 -89.69 26.26
C ASP A 937 88.51 -90.65 27.23
N GLU A 938 87.18 -90.61 27.28
CA GLU A 938 86.32 -91.47 28.11
C GLU A 938 85.49 -92.45 27.24
N GLU A 939 84.87 -93.47 27.86
CA GLU A 939 84.06 -94.47 27.11
C GLU A 939 82.77 -93.87 26.54
N PHE A 940 82.22 -92.85 27.23
CA PHE A 940 81.12 -92.01 26.78
C PHE A 940 81.46 -90.54 27.08
N ILE A 941 81.26 -89.63 26.14
CA ILE A 941 81.34 -88.17 26.35
C ILE A 941 79.97 -87.56 26.07
N ASN A 942 79.44 -86.78 27.02
CA ASN A 942 78.22 -86.00 26.84
C ASN A 942 78.57 -84.55 26.48
N THR A 943 77.91 -84.03 25.45
CA THR A 943 77.93 -82.63 25.04
C THR A 943 76.49 -82.15 24.82
N GLU A 944 76.31 -80.85 24.61
CA GLU A 944 75.01 -80.26 24.27
C GLU A 944 75.18 -79.19 23.18
N VAL A 945 74.12 -78.95 22.42
CA VAL A 945 74.07 -77.85 21.45
C VAL A 945 72.78 -77.06 21.61
N THR A 946 72.86 -75.74 21.67
CA THR A 946 71.69 -74.87 21.80
C THR A 946 71.09 -74.59 20.43
N ILE A 947 69.81 -74.92 20.27
CA ILE A 947 69.04 -74.71 19.05
C ILE A 947 68.01 -73.61 19.32
N TRP A 948 67.90 -72.64 18.42
CA TRP A 948 66.99 -71.51 18.52
C TRP A 948 65.96 -71.54 17.39
N ALA A 949 64.69 -71.32 17.74
CA ALA A 949 63.58 -71.11 16.83
C ALA A 949 63.09 -69.67 17.02
N VAL A 950 63.34 -68.81 16.03
CA VAL A 950 62.97 -67.40 16.04
C VAL A 950 61.81 -67.18 15.09
N SER A 951 60.75 -66.53 15.56
CA SER A 951 59.64 -66.12 14.70
C SER A 951 60.01 -64.85 13.93
N ASN A 952 59.65 -64.81 12.65
CA ASN A 952 59.77 -63.64 11.78
C ASN A 952 58.40 -62.95 11.59
N SER A 953 57.36 -63.43 12.26
CA SER A 953 55.96 -63.02 12.07
C SER A 953 55.29 -62.49 13.33
N VAL A 954 55.77 -62.89 14.51
CA VAL A 954 55.43 -62.31 15.81
C VAL A 954 56.68 -62.29 16.69
N GLU A 955 56.64 -61.58 17.81
CA GLU A 955 57.81 -61.40 18.67
C GLU A 955 58.01 -62.59 19.65
N ASP A 956 58.47 -63.74 19.17
CA ASP A 956 58.93 -64.86 20.02
C ASP A 956 60.25 -65.50 19.53
N ALA A 957 61.12 -65.86 20.47
CA ALA A 957 62.37 -66.57 20.25
C ALA A 957 62.58 -67.66 21.32
N ALA A 958 62.39 -68.93 20.94
CA ALA A 958 62.49 -70.09 21.82
C ALA A 958 63.81 -70.87 21.63
N SER A 959 64.33 -71.47 22.69
CA SER A 959 65.53 -72.34 22.63
C SER A 959 65.35 -73.71 23.27
N LEU A 960 66.20 -74.65 22.83
CA LEU A 960 66.35 -75.97 23.42
C LEU A 960 67.83 -76.40 23.37
N GLN A 961 68.36 -76.82 24.51
CA GLN A 961 69.63 -77.55 24.59
C GLN A 961 69.39 -79.01 24.20
N LEU A 962 70.00 -79.46 23.10
CA LEU A 962 69.95 -80.84 22.63
C LEU A 962 71.19 -81.61 23.12
N PRO A 963 71.07 -82.56 24.06
CA PRO A 963 72.19 -83.37 24.51
C PRO A 963 72.57 -84.45 23.48
N VAL A 964 73.87 -84.66 23.31
CA VAL A 964 74.49 -85.62 22.39
C VAL A 964 75.55 -86.43 23.14
N THR A 965 75.58 -87.74 22.94
CA THR A 965 76.54 -88.64 23.60
C THR A 965 77.40 -89.36 22.55
N LEU A 966 78.72 -89.35 22.72
CA LEU A 966 79.70 -90.00 21.84
C LEU A 966 80.33 -91.19 22.56
N LYS A 967 80.55 -92.34 21.89
CA LYS A 967 81.05 -93.58 22.50
C LYS A 967 82.29 -94.18 21.79
N ARG A 968 83.14 -94.87 22.56
CA ARG A 968 84.49 -95.36 22.16
C ARG A 968 84.53 -96.84 21.75
N THR A 969 85.46 -97.21 20.85
CA THR A 969 85.62 -98.57 20.27
C THR A 969 87.03 -99.16 20.54
N SER A 970 87.20 -100.50 20.52
CA SER A 970 88.38 -101.24 21.03
C SER A 970 88.90 -102.36 20.11
N ASP A 971 90.17 -102.76 20.28
CA ASP A 971 91.00 -103.49 19.30
C ASP A 971 91.63 -104.81 19.84
N SER A 972 91.89 -105.84 19.01
CA SER A 972 92.62 -107.07 19.42
C SER A 972 93.25 -107.89 18.27
N ASN A 973 94.27 -108.71 18.57
CA ASN A 973 95.32 -109.16 17.62
C ASN A 973 95.15 -110.53 16.93
N ASP A 974 95.99 -110.70 15.89
CA ASP A 974 96.64 -111.91 15.35
C ASP A 974 96.05 -112.72 14.14
N VAL A 975 96.62 -112.42 12.95
CA VAL A 975 97.42 -113.36 12.10
C VAL A 975 96.74 -114.23 10.99
N VAL A 976 97.39 -114.18 9.80
CA VAL A 976 97.28 -114.90 8.48
C VAL A 976 96.07 -114.75 7.50
N SER A 977 96.39 -114.12 6.37
CA SER A 977 96.14 -114.50 4.95
C SER A 977 94.75 -114.46 4.25
N SER A 978 94.76 -113.66 3.17
CA SER A 978 94.16 -113.86 1.82
C SER A 978 92.67 -113.59 1.50
N SER A 979 92.49 -112.66 0.53
CA SER A 979 91.46 -112.52 -0.54
C SER A 979 89.99 -112.11 -0.24
N ASP A 980 89.69 -110.88 -0.69
CA ASP A 980 88.46 -110.33 -1.34
C ASP A 980 87.05 -110.20 -0.67
N SER A 981 86.55 -108.95 -0.71
CA SER A 981 85.15 -108.45 -0.92
C SER A 981 84.02 -108.44 0.16
N ASP A 982 83.57 -107.20 0.49
CA ASP A 982 82.22 -106.60 0.70
C ASP A 982 81.13 -107.01 1.77
N SER A 983 80.43 -105.98 2.32
CA SER A 983 79.02 -105.86 2.88
C SER A 983 78.72 -105.68 4.43
N PHE A 984 77.45 -105.42 4.84
CA PHE A 984 76.96 -104.54 5.98
C PHE A 984 76.01 -105.14 7.11
N ASP A 985 75.88 -104.48 8.31
CA ASP A 985 74.64 -104.05 9.11
C ASP A 985 74.03 -104.64 10.48
N TRP A 986 73.53 -103.72 11.38
CA TRP A 986 72.39 -103.57 12.40
C TRP A 986 71.99 -104.33 13.78
N VAL A 987 71.51 -103.51 14.81
CA VAL A 987 70.40 -103.63 15.89
C VAL A 987 70.45 -104.60 17.15
N GLY A 988 69.85 -104.42 18.38
CA GLY A 988 69.16 -103.32 19.20
C GLY A 988 68.12 -103.71 20.37
N ILE A 989 67.82 -102.83 21.37
CA ILE A 989 66.56 -102.60 22.25
C ILE A 989 66.30 -103.25 23.69
N SER A 990 65.74 -102.45 24.68
CA SER A 990 64.69 -102.73 25.78
C SER A 990 64.97 -102.32 27.29
N THR A 991 64.07 -102.20 28.34
CA THR A 991 62.65 -101.72 28.57
C THR A 991 62.12 -101.68 30.10
N TRP A 992 61.76 -100.49 30.66
CA TRP A 992 60.64 -100.05 31.60
C TRP A 992 60.22 -100.54 33.05
N VAL A 993 59.42 -99.66 33.74
CA VAL A 993 58.35 -99.80 34.80
C VAL A 993 58.65 -99.72 36.33
N VAL A 994 58.12 -98.69 37.04
CA VAL A 994 57.07 -98.73 38.12
C VAL A 994 56.59 -97.30 38.44
N GLY A 995 55.28 -97.02 38.30
CA GLY A 995 54.63 -95.80 38.80
C GLY A 995 53.14 -96.02 39.01
N THR A 996 52.56 -95.58 40.14
CA THR A 996 51.11 -95.76 40.44
C THR A 996 50.54 -94.85 41.53
N ALA A 997 51.33 -94.36 42.50
CA ALA A 997 50.78 -93.79 43.74
C ALA A 997 50.34 -92.31 43.69
N LEU A 998 51.14 -91.42 43.08
CA LEU A 998 50.94 -89.96 43.22
C LEU A 998 49.83 -89.37 42.33
N ILE A 999 49.39 -90.09 41.28
CA ILE A 999 48.35 -89.65 40.35
C ILE A 999 47.00 -89.40 41.06
N ILE A 1000 46.73 -90.10 42.17
CA ILE A 1000 45.49 -89.95 42.95
C ILE A 1000 45.51 -88.70 43.85
N ALA A 1001 46.70 -88.23 44.29
CA ALA A 1001 46.79 -87.09 45.21
C ALA A 1001 46.44 -85.75 44.52
N LEU A 1002 46.90 -85.55 43.28
CA LEU A 1002 46.59 -84.35 42.50
C LEU A 1002 45.12 -84.32 42.01
N LEU A 1003 44.51 -85.50 41.82
CA LEU A 1003 43.11 -85.63 41.40
C LEU A 1003 42.12 -84.94 42.37
N GLY A 1004 42.44 -84.94 43.67
CA GLY A 1004 41.60 -84.33 44.71
C GLY A 1004 41.67 -82.80 44.76
N ALA A 1005 42.80 -82.19 44.37
CA ALA A 1005 42.94 -80.73 44.33
C ALA A 1005 42.26 -80.13 43.10
N LEU A 1006 42.38 -80.80 41.94
CA LEU A 1006 41.79 -80.36 40.68
C LEU A 1006 40.24 -80.29 40.77
N LEU A 1007 39.63 -81.28 41.44
CA LEU A 1007 38.17 -81.41 41.57
C LEU A 1007 37.48 -80.34 42.44
N MET A 1008 38.22 -79.49 43.15
CA MET A 1008 37.63 -78.39 43.93
C MET A 1008 37.76 -77.02 43.24
N VAL A 1009 38.51 -76.93 42.14
CA VAL A 1009 38.67 -75.70 41.33
C VAL A 1009 37.87 -75.77 40.03
N LEU A 1010 37.64 -76.97 39.47
CA LEU A 1010 36.79 -77.23 38.30
C LEU A 1010 35.27 -77.06 38.57
N ASN A 1011 34.86 -76.16 39.46
CA ASN A 1011 33.45 -76.01 39.86
C ASN A 1011 32.94 -74.54 39.86
N GLY A 1012 33.58 -73.73 39.03
CA GLY A 1012 33.08 -72.51 38.37
C GLY A 1012 34.05 -72.22 37.22
N THR A 1013 33.64 -71.77 36.04
CA THR A 1013 32.35 -71.25 35.55
C THR A 1013 31.80 -72.20 34.43
N GLU A 1014 30.71 -72.00 33.65
CA GLU A 1014 29.92 -70.85 33.17
C GLU A 1014 28.41 -71.23 33.03
N GLU A 1015 27.71 -70.69 32.02
CA GLU A 1015 26.23 -70.71 31.76
C GLU A 1015 25.44 -69.80 32.74
N GLU A 1016 24.48 -68.95 32.32
CA GLU A 1016 23.78 -68.79 31.03
C GLU A 1016 23.87 -67.33 30.50
N GLU A 1017 24.01 -67.14 29.19
CA GLU A 1017 23.21 -66.17 28.40
C GLU A 1017 23.28 -66.58 26.91
N GLU A 1018 22.12 -66.73 26.24
CA GLU A 1018 22.02 -67.29 24.88
C GLU A 1018 21.86 -66.20 23.79
N GLN A 1019 22.61 -66.38 22.69
CA GLN A 1019 22.25 -66.11 21.28
C GLN A 1019 21.75 -64.68 20.92
N ASN A 1020 22.45 -63.86 20.11
CA ASN A 1020 22.97 -64.11 18.73
C ASN A 1020 21.82 -64.50 17.77
N TRP A 1021 21.69 -64.11 16.50
CA TRP A 1021 22.59 -63.54 15.48
C TRP A 1021 21.84 -62.42 14.73
N ALA A 1022 22.39 -61.29 14.28
CA ALA A 1022 23.73 -60.92 13.78
C ALA A 1022 23.96 -61.21 12.28
N GLU A 1023 23.96 -60.12 11.49
CA GLU A 1023 24.76 -59.78 10.28
C GLU A 1023 24.30 -58.36 9.89
N ASP A 1024 25.04 -57.26 10.12
CA ASP A 1024 26.40 -56.88 9.67
C ASP A 1024 26.49 -56.74 8.13
N GLY A 1025 27.15 -55.75 7.53
CA GLY A 1025 27.86 -54.52 7.97
C GLY A 1025 27.89 -53.53 6.76
N TYR A 1026 28.89 -52.68 6.49
CA TYR A 1026 30.17 -52.34 7.13
C TYR A 1026 30.73 -51.09 6.38
N GLU A 1027 31.34 -50.10 7.07
CA GLU A 1027 32.32 -49.09 6.52
C GLU A 1027 31.97 -48.26 5.24
N ASP A 1028 32.79 -47.33 4.72
CA ASP A 1028 33.55 -46.21 5.34
C ASP A 1028 33.73 -45.08 4.28
N ASN A 1029 34.31 -43.94 4.67
CA ASN A 1029 34.49 -42.72 3.89
C ASN A 1029 35.48 -42.83 2.71
N LEU A 1030 34.98 -42.78 1.45
CA LEU A 1030 35.82 -42.43 0.29
C LEU A 1030 35.04 -41.96 -0.96
N THR A 1031 34.99 -40.65 -1.21
CA THR A 1031 34.84 -40.09 -2.57
C THR A 1031 35.90 -39.03 -2.83
N ALA A 1032 37.00 -39.44 -3.47
CA ALA A 1032 38.14 -38.59 -3.78
C ALA A 1032 38.05 -37.89 -5.14
N THR A 1033 38.99 -36.97 -5.33
CA THR A 1033 39.23 -36.10 -6.49
C THR A 1033 39.54 -36.86 -7.80
N TYR A 1034 39.20 -36.23 -8.95
CA TYR A 1034 39.62 -36.54 -10.34
C TYR A 1034 39.08 -37.81 -11.04
N GLY A 1035 38.55 -37.63 -12.27
CA GLY A 1035 38.26 -38.73 -13.21
C GLY A 1035 37.57 -38.29 -14.52
N ALA A 1036 38.34 -38.10 -15.61
CA ALA A 1036 37.83 -38.00 -16.99
C ALA A 1036 37.79 -39.41 -17.65
N VAL A 1037 37.25 -39.69 -18.86
CA VAL A 1037 37.14 -38.91 -20.12
C VAL A 1037 35.93 -39.39 -20.97
N ALA A 1038 35.72 -38.78 -22.15
CA ALA A 1038 34.50 -38.89 -22.96
C ALA A 1038 34.58 -39.78 -24.23
N ALA A 1039 33.43 -39.99 -24.88
CA ALA A 1039 33.31 -40.23 -26.33
C ALA A 1039 31.96 -39.69 -26.87
N ALA A 1040 31.93 -39.22 -28.13
CA ALA A 1040 30.76 -38.68 -28.85
C ALA A 1040 30.64 -39.30 -30.27
N PRO A 1041 29.68 -38.91 -31.15
CA PRO A 1041 29.93 -37.74 -32.03
C PRO A 1041 28.71 -36.96 -32.63
N THR A 1042 28.80 -35.61 -32.61
CA THR A 1042 28.53 -34.59 -33.67
C THR A 1042 27.23 -34.58 -34.53
N ILE A 1043 26.77 -33.51 -35.21
CA ILE A 1043 27.26 -32.21 -35.77
C ILE A 1043 26.19 -31.11 -35.45
N GLY A 1044 26.36 -29.77 -35.43
CA GLY A 1044 27.42 -28.86 -35.92
C GLY A 1044 27.26 -27.38 -35.46
N ALA A 1045 27.27 -26.40 -36.40
CA ALA A 1045 27.40 -24.94 -36.17
C ALA A 1045 26.84 -24.12 -37.38
N PRO A 1046 27.00 -22.76 -37.56
CA PRO A 1046 27.72 -21.71 -36.79
C PRO A 1046 26.89 -20.34 -36.70
N GLU A 1047 27.33 -19.06 -36.49
CA GLU A 1047 28.57 -18.34 -36.08
C GLU A 1047 28.31 -16.82 -35.72
N VAL A 1048 29.32 -16.10 -35.17
CA VAL A 1048 29.65 -14.64 -35.31
C VAL A 1048 28.91 -13.53 -34.49
N GLN A 1049 29.55 -12.33 -34.40
CA GLN A 1049 29.46 -11.28 -33.36
C GLN A 1049 29.34 -9.82 -33.90
N MET A 1050 28.82 -8.88 -33.06
CA MET A 1050 29.14 -7.42 -33.00
C MET A 1050 28.89 -6.53 -34.25
N PRO A 1051 29.02 -5.15 -34.23
CA PRO A 1051 29.56 -4.22 -33.22
C PRO A 1051 28.68 -2.96 -32.93
N ALA A 1052 29.27 -1.89 -32.35
CA ALA A 1052 28.70 -0.54 -32.19
C ALA A 1052 29.68 0.57 -32.65
N PRO A 1053 29.20 1.72 -33.16
CA PRO A 1053 29.96 2.98 -33.30
C PRO A 1053 29.20 4.25 -32.81
N ASP A 1054 29.79 5.46 -32.96
CA ASP A 1054 29.46 6.66 -32.15
C ASP A 1054 29.50 8.02 -32.92
N VAL A 1055 28.74 9.03 -32.43
CA VAL A 1055 28.71 10.52 -32.68
C VAL A 1055 28.51 11.15 -34.10
N ILE A 1056 27.62 12.18 -34.21
CA ILE A 1056 27.72 13.53 -34.91
C ILE A 1056 26.31 14.15 -35.28
N GLU A 1057 26.20 15.47 -35.54
CA GLU A 1057 25.05 16.36 -35.21
C GLU A 1057 24.13 16.93 -36.35
N SER A 1058 22.90 17.36 -35.94
CA SER A 1058 22.10 18.55 -36.40
C SER A 1058 21.42 18.61 -37.79
N PRO A 1059 20.36 19.46 -38.05
CA PRO A 1059 19.74 20.51 -37.20
C PRO A 1059 18.17 20.61 -37.07
N GLN A 1060 17.72 21.16 -35.94
CA GLN A 1060 16.50 21.99 -35.62
C GLN A 1060 15.10 21.84 -36.28
N ILE A 1061 14.07 21.75 -35.42
CA ILE A 1061 12.84 22.59 -35.29
C ILE A 1061 12.24 22.37 -33.86
N ALA A 1062 11.30 23.18 -33.34
CA ALA A 1062 10.98 23.25 -31.90
C ALA A 1062 9.48 23.33 -31.50
N ALA A 1063 9.19 23.05 -30.20
CA ALA A 1063 7.90 23.12 -29.46
C ALA A 1063 6.88 22.00 -29.81
N PRO A 1064 5.94 21.61 -28.91
CA PRO A 1064 5.46 22.24 -27.65
C PRO A 1064 5.83 21.40 -26.36
N PRO A 1065 5.30 21.66 -25.14
CA PRO A 1065 5.82 21.06 -23.89
C PRO A 1065 5.25 19.68 -23.56
N GLU A 1066 5.91 19.00 -22.62
CA GLU A 1066 5.60 17.63 -22.18
C GLU A 1066 4.29 17.52 -21.39
N VAL A 1067 3.55 16.44 -21.62
CA VAL A 1067 2.45 15.98 -20.76
C VAL A 1067 3.03 14.95 -19.80
N VAL A 1068 2.76 15.10 -18.50
CA VAL A 1068 3.25 14.16 -17.47
C VAL A 1068 2.62 12.79 -17.67
N SER A 1069 3.41 11.81 -18.09
CA SER A 1069 2.94 10.44 -18.29
C SER A 1069 2.86 9.69 -16.97
N GLY A 1070 1.67 9.15 -16.66
CA GLY A 1070 1.50 8.19 -15.58
C GLY A 1070 2.24 6.87 -15.83
N PRO A 1071 2.26 5.96 -14.83
CA PRO A 1071 2.89 4.64 -14.93
C PRO A 1071 2.22 3.75 -16.00
N PRO A 1072 2.86 2.65 -16.44
CA PRO A 1072 2.31 1.78 -17.48
C PRO A 1072 1.00 1.12 -17.04
N VAL A 1073 -0.03 1.23 -17.88
CA VAL A 1073 -1.35 0.61 -17.65
C VAL A 1073 -1.24 -0.93 -17.72
N PRO A 1074 -1.87 -1.69 -16.78
CA PRO A 1074 -1.92 -3.15 -16.83
C PRO A 1074 -2.50 -3.70 -18.14
N ALA A 1075 -2.12 -4.93 -18.50
CA ALA A 1075 -2.67 -5.62 -19.67
C ALA A 1075 -4.19 -5.90 -19.61
N ALA A 1076 -4.81 -5.75 -18.42
CA ALA A 1076 -6.25 -5.83 -18.22
C ALA A 1076 -7.00 -4.50 -18.48
N GLY A 1077 -6.27 -3.37 -18.63
CA GLY A 1077 -6.83 -2.03 -18.69
C GLY A 1077 -6.66 -1.24 -17.38
N LEU A 1078 -7.39 -0.12 -17.28
CA LEU A 1078 -7.52 0.65 -16.04
C LEU A 1078 -8.48 -0.05 -15.06
N PRO A 1079 -8.39 0.24 -13.75
CA PRO A 1079 -9.40 -0.19 -12.78
C PRO A 1079 -10.80 0.33 -13.13
N ASP A 1080 -11.85 -0.43 -12.82
CA ASP A 1080 -13.23 -0.04 -13.16
C ASP A 1080 -13.59 1.35 -12.61
N GLY A 1081 -14.07 2.22 -13.51
CA GLY A 1081 -14.45 3.60 -13.20
C GLY A 1081 -13.31 4.63 -13.18
N TRP A 1082 -12.04 4.24 -13.42
CA TRP A 1082 -10.91 5.17 -13.40
C TRP A 1082 -10.66 5.86 -14.76
N THR A 1083 -10.30 7.14 -14.73
CA THR A 1083 -9.82 7.88 -15.91
C THR A 1083 -8.29 7.80 -16.06
N MET A 1084 -7.78 8.10 -17.25
CA MET A 1084 -6.32 8.23 -17.49
C MET A 1084 -5.66 9.32 -16.63
N GLU A 1085 -6.42 10.33 -16.20
CA GLU A 1085 -5.93 11.44 -15.36
C GLU A 1085 -5.83 11.03 -13.88
N GLN A 1086 -6.80 10.24 -13.39
CA GLN A 1086 -6.71 9.56 -12.09
C GLN A 1086 -5.59 8.52 -12.08
N TRP A 1087 -5.41 7.78 -13.18
CA TRP A 1087 -4.28 6.87 -13.34
C TRP A 1087 -2.92 7.59 -13.31
N GLY A 1088 -2.85 8.79 -13.91
CA GLY A 1088 -1.67 9.67 -13.82
C GLY A 1088 -1.27 10.05 -12.39
N HIS A 1089 -2.25 10.20 -11.48
CA HIS A 1089 -2.01 10.57 -10.08
C HIS A 1089 -1.85 9.37 -9.13
N TYR A 1090 -2.62 8.29 -9.32
CA TYR A 1090 -2.74 7.21 -8.34
C TYR A 1090 -2.34 5.82 -8.87
N GLY A 1091 -2.04 5.69 -10.16
CA GLY A 1091 -1.76 4.40 -10.80
C GLY A 1091 -0.56 3.65 -10.20
N GLN A 1092 0.47 4.36 -9.73
CA GLN A 1092 1.65 3.73 -9.13
C GLN A 1092 1.28 3.09 -7.80
N GLN A 1093 0.59 3.85 -6.94
CA GLN A 1093 0.10 3.37 -5.65
C GLN A 1093 -0.95 2.25 -5.81
N TRP A 1094 -1.62 2.14 -6.97
CA TRP A 1094 -2.45 0.98 -7.30
C TRP A 1094 -1.61 -0.24 -7.70
N LEU A 1095 -0.59 -0.08 -8.55
CA LEU A 1095 0.34 -1.16 -8.93
C LEU A 1095 1.12 -1.72 -7.73
N ASP A 1096 1.56 -0.85 -6.82
CA ASP A 1096 2.29 -1.23 -5.60
C ASP A 1096 1.40 -2.03 -4.62
N ASN A 1097 0.07 -1.93 -4.72
CA ASN A 1097 -0.91 -2.73 -3.99
C ASN A 1097 -1.38 -3.98 -4.77
N GLN A 1098 -0.66 -4.39 -5.82
CA GLN A 1098 -0.92 -5.60 -6.61
C GLN A 1098 0.29 -6.55 -6.68
N GLN A 1099 1.27 -6.37 -5.78
CA GLN A 1099 2.33 -7.34 -5.45
C GLN A 1099 2.01 -8.06 -4.14
#